data_AF-A0A3L7WD63-F1
#
_entry.id   AF-A0A3L7WD63-F1
#
_cell.length_a   1.000
_cell.length_b   1.000
_cell.length_c   1.000
_cell.angle_alpha   90.00
_cell.angle_beta   90.00
_cell.angle_gamma   90.00
#
_symmetry.space_group_name_H-M   'P 1'
#
loop_
_entity.id
_entity.type
_entity.pdbx_description
1 polymer ?
#
loop_
_entity_poly.entity_id
_entity_poly.type
_entity_poly.pdbx_seq_one_letter_code
_entity_poly.pdbx_strand_id
1 'polypeptide(L)'
;MQQATLPTRRTFEGTAAVYQGWGHAVASLIGALFTLLTLAFSIMSYGAESQAALLGMNVAACALGIVMAFLWTSAITFRSAVLLEGPAFRRVAIVQLLGLVANEAVFAAGTFALDAESAELAYRIVVFTLVAAFVQLVVTFVGMHVWGYRVFLPAPEKRLLAGEEWQRETPTDVELISIAAGERQLSGFWQMRGWVLSYAVAFTGLLSYGWFSTVILGMTNGDGTARVVQAFQVLFSREPHLAAMGFVWPPIPAFTNIPLVALLRPLGYTMFAGSLMGAFYGAGAVVAFASVLRALGANRLVTAVLTAALATNQYFYQSTAAGLSEPVLAFFLLASLRAYIAWLRDPQPQHVMYAGLACAGGLMCRYEAAVWTAAMALAFMVTLYEGIPGFPYLRTPGAGSASAARLRMSSSVWAFLAPTAFVIMVWVILNQQIAGSPLYFLNGPGSTRMSPDTAKLAGEGLAAYSPQGLLVFHAYHSISGTVIMLLDRAAFFSPHILLASVMTIPFVVFRRDYRVLGILGIVWSITVFALITGYLGSFPPYQRYWYWLGPMGIVLSTYGIVRVQAWGARVLLWVVLVMLAFSPNVRTFQKTYAAFDDAQPTNEERLRNALFSTPDLGTVGGRQELVTEWQALATEVNKIPPEQVIILDVAGPGGPLLLYVQHVQRFITTTDIGFADEILPELPLHASYILLPEPTYDVQSRSIVMQRYLGIWEGQLPWAKVVQEFPGQRRWRLLQLIAAPKGLQPQGEQQGIRGLLGSPTPTLTPIAIASPTATAPATATSTGTATPTSTPSR
;
A
#
# COMPACT_ATOMS: atom_id res chain seq x y z
N MET A 1 -9.29 -55.71 -47.30
CA MET A 1 -10.15 -55.41 -46.14
C MET A 1 -9.64 -54.16 -45.45
N GLN A 2 -10.55 -53.36 -44.93
CA GLN A 2 -10.48 -51.91 -44.73
C GLN A 2 -9.38 -51.37 -43.80
N GLN A 3 -9.06 -50.11 -44.08
CA GLN A 3 -8.26 -49.13 -43.32
C GLN A 3 -8.70 -48.95 -41.86
N ALA A 4 -7.74 -48.61 -41.00
CA ALA A 4 -7.91 -47.57 -40.00
C ALA A 4 -6.56 -46.87 -39.75
N THR A 5 -6.29 -45.82 -40.53
CA THR A 5 -5.21 -44.86 -40.24
C THR A 5 -5.55 -44.10 -38.97
N LEU A 6 -4.82 -44.36 -37.88
CA LEU A 6 -4.85 -43.54 -36.68
C LEU A 6 -4.35 -42.11 -37.02
N PRO A 7 -5.05 -41.05 -36.58
CA PRO A 7 -4.65 -39.69 -36.90
C PRO A 7 -3.32 -39.35 -36.22
N THR A 8 -2.35 -38.91 -37.01
CA THR A 8 -1.04 -38.42 -36.52
C THR A 8 -1.23 -37.30 -35.51
N ARG A 9 -0.49 -37.34 -34.40
CA ARG A 9 -0.47 -36.39 -33.26
C ARG A 9 -0.63 -34.89 -33.63
N ARG A 10 -0.17 -34.47 -34.82
CA ARG A 10 -0.33 -33.11 -35.37
C ARG A 10 -1.78 -32.68 -35.63
N THR A 11 -2.69 -33.59 -35.97
CA THR A 11 -4.10 -33.20 -36.23
C THR A 11 -4.87 -32.93 -34.94
N PHE A 12 -4.48 -33.53 -33.80
CA PHE A 12 -5.09 -33.29 -32.49
C PHE A 12 -4.65 -31.95 -31.87
N GLU A 13 -3.38 -31.56 -32.08
CA GLU A 13 -2.86 -30.26 -31.64
C GLU A 13 -3.47 -29.10 -32.44
N GLY A 14 -3.74 -29.32 -33.74
CA GLY A 14 -4.40 -28.34 -34.60
C GLY A 14 -5.86 -28.07 -34.21
N THR A 15 -6.66 -29.11 -33.96
CA THR A 15 -8.04 -28.92 -33.49
C THR A 15 -8.10 -28.38 -32.07
N ALA A 16 -7.24 -28.83 -31.15
CA ALA A 16 -7.19 -28.29 -29.80
C ALA A 16 -6.82 -26.79 -29.78
N ALA A 17 -5.87 -26.35 -30.62
CA ALA A 17 -5.51 -24.94 -30.75
C ALA A 17 -6.63 -24.09 -31.37
N VAL A 18 -7.38 -24.64 -32.34
CA VAL A 18 -8.54 -23.96 -32.96
C VAL A 18 -9.69 -23.84 -31.95
N TYR A 19 -10.02 -24.91 -31.20
CA TYR A 19 -11.03 -24.86 -30.14
C TYR A 19 -10.61 -23.94 -28.98
N GLN A 20 -9.32 -23.88 -28.63
CA GLN A 20 -8.79 -22.91 -27.65
C GLN A 20 -8.90 -21.47 -28.15
N GLY A 21 -8.57 -21.22 -29.43
CA GLY A 21 -8.70 -19.91 -30.05
C GLY A 21 -10.16 -19.42 -30.08
N TRP A 22 -11.09 -20.29 -30.44
CA TRP A 22 -12.53 -19.98 -30.41
C TRP A 22 -13.05 -19.80 -28.98
N GLY A 23 -12.63 -20.63 -28.03
CA GLY A 23 -13.00 -20.48 -26.62
C GLY A 23 -12.51 -19.16 -26.02
N HIS A 24 -11.27 -18.76 -26.32
CA HIS A 24 -10.74 -17.45 -25.93
C HIS A 24 -11.47 -16.31 -26.62
N ALA A 25 -11.71 -16.39 -27.93
CA ALA A 25 -12.42 -15.37 -28.68
C ALA A 25 -13.86 -15.18 -28.16
N VAL A 26 -14.59 -16.27 -27.93
CA VAL A 26 -15.98 -16.23 -27.42
C VAL A 26 -16.01 -15.75 -25.96
N ALA A 27 -15.11 -16.21 -25.09
CA ALA A 27 -15.04 -15.72 -23.71
C ALA A 27 -14.65 -14.24 -23.62
N SER A 28 -13.73 -13.79 -24.48
CA SER A 28 -13.35 -12.37 -24.57
C SER A 28 -14.45 -11.52 -25.20
N LEU A 29 -15.19 -12.03 -26.19
CA LEU A 29 -16.32 -11.33 -26.81
C LEU A 29 -17.50 -11.21 -25.84
N ILE A 30 -17.82 -12.26 -25.09
CA ILE A 30 -18.83 -12.25 -24.02
C ILE A 30 -18.38 -11.30 -22.90
N GLY A 31 -17.12 -11.39 -22.44
CA GLY A 31 -16.58 -10.48 -21.44
C GLY A 31 -16.64 -9.01 -21.88
N ALA A 32 -16.34 -8.71 -23.14
CA ALA A 32 -16.44 -7.37 -23.72
C ALA A 32 -17.90 -6.89 -23.83
N LEU A 33 -18.81 -7.71 -24.37
CA LEU A 33 -20.23 -7.38 -24.52
C LEU A 33 -20.89 -7.09 -23.17
N PHE A 34 -20.52 -7.84 -22.14
CA PHE A 34 -21.06 -7.65 -20.81
C PHE A 34 -20.36 -6.53 -20.02
N THR A 35 -19.08 -6.25 -20.26
CA THR A 35 -18.44 -5.01 -19.76
C THR A 35 -19.14 -3.78 -20.33
N LEU A 36 -19.52 -3.83 -21.62
CA LEU A 36 -20.32 -2.78 -22.26
C LEU A 36 -21.73 -2.71 -21.67
N LEU A 37 -22.36 -3.83 -21.30
CA LEU A 37 -23.68 -3.84 -20.62
C LEU A 37 -23.60 -3.30 -19.18
N THR A 38 -22.55 -3.65 -18.41
CA THR A 38 -22.32 -3.12 -17.07
C THR A 38 -22.04 -1.62 -17.13
N LEU A 39 -21.22 -1.18 -18.10
CA LEU A 39 -20.96 0.23 -18.36
C LEU A 39 -22.24 0.96 -18.78
N ALA A 40 -23.06 0.37 -19.66
CA ALA A 40 -24.36 0.92 -20.04
C ALA A 40 -25.32 0.99 -18.84
N PHE A 41 -25.34 0.00 -17.96
CA PHE A 41 -26.13 0.01 -16.73
C PHE A 41 -25.64 1.08 -15.74
N SER A 42 -24.32 1.25 -15.59
CA SER A 42 -23.74 2.33 -14.78
C SER A 42 -24.08 3.71 -15.35
N ILE A 43 -24.05 3.87 -16.68
CA ILE A 43 -24.46 5.11 -17.35
C ILE A 43 -25.96 5.37 -17.16
N MET A 44 -26.82 4.35 -17.29
CA MET A 44 -28.26 4.47 -17.07
C MET A 44 -28.60 4.74 -15.58
N SER A 45 -27.81 4.22 -14.65
CA SER A 45 -27.99 4.47 -13.21
C SER A 45 -27.66 5.92 -12.81
N TYR A 46 -26.89 6.64 -13.63
CA TYR A 46 -26.55 8.04 -13.44
C TYR A 46 -27.75 8.98 -13.66
N GLY A 47 -28.84 8.49 -14.28
CA GLY A 47 -30.05 9.27 -14.56
C GLY A 47 -31.31 8.80 -13.82
N ALA A 48 -31.20 7.89 -12.84
CA ALA A 48 -32.38 7.34 -12.16
C ALA A 48 -32.85 8.25 -11.01
N GLU A 49 -34.07 8.77 -11.12
CA GLU A 49 -34.66 9.75 -10.19
C GLU A 49 -35.19 9.17 -8.87
N SER A 50 -35.34 7.83 -8.75
CA SER A 50 -35.89 7.20 -7.54
C SER A 50 -34.96 6.14 -6.93
N GLN A 51 -34.89 6.12 -5.59
CA GLN A 51 -34.06 5.16 -4.85
C GLN A 51 -34.44 3.70 -5.08
N ALA A 52 -35.73 3.41 -5.36
CA ALA A 52 -36.19 2.06 -5.68
C ALA A 52 -35.66 1.57 -7.04
N ALA A 53 -35.60 2.45 -8.04
CA ALA A 53 -35.01 2.14 -9.34
C ALA A 53 -33.49 1.94 -9.21
N LEU A 54 -32.82 2.79 -8.44
CA LEU A 54 -31.38 2.69 -8.18
C LEU A 54 -31.03 1.39 -7.44
N LEU A 55 -31.84 1.00 -6.45
CA LEU A 55 -31.71 -0.27 -5.72
C LEU A 55 -31.96 -1.47 -6.64
N GLY A 56 -33.01 -1.44 -7.46
CA GLY A 56 -33.31 -2.50 -8.43
C GLY A 56 -32.18 -2.69 -9.45
N MET A 57 -31.60 -1.59 -9.93
CA MET A 57 -30.46 -1.61 -10.87
C MET A 57 -29.17 -2.09 -10.19
N ASN A 58 -28.91 -1.72 -8.93
CA ASN A 58 -27.77 -2.21 -8.15
C ASN A 58 -27.90 -3.71 -7.82
N VAL A 59 -29.10 -4.17 -7.47
CA VAL A 59 -29.38 -5.60 -7.25
C VAL A 59 -29.19 -6.38 -8.54
N ALA A 60 -29.67 -5.86 -9.68
CA ALA A 60 -29.44 -6.47 -10.99
C ALA A 60 -27.95 -6.50 -11.35
N ALA A 61 -27.20 -5.43 -11.11
CA ALA A 61 -25.75 -5.36 -11.36
C ALA A 61 -24.96 -6.32 -10.45
N CYS A 62 -25.34 -6.44 -9.17
CA CYS A 62 -24.75 -7.41 -8.24
C CYS A 62 -25.08 -8.85 -8.63
N ALA A 63 -26.33 -9.15 -9.01
CA ALA A 63 -26.74 -10.46 -9.51
C ALA A 63 -25.96 -10.81 -10.78
N LEU A 64 -25.82 -9.87 -11.70
CA LEU A 64 -25.02 -10.04 -12.91
C LEU A 64 -23.54 -10.25 -12.58
N GLY A 65 -22.99 -9.55 -11.59
CA GLY A 65 -21.63 -9.72 -11.09
C GLY A 65 -21.37 -11.09 -10.43
N ILE A 66 -22.36 -11.64 -9.72
CA ILE A 66 -22.31 -12.98 -9.13
C ILE A 66 -22.39 -14.04 -10.22
N VAL A 67 -23.29 -13.87 -11.19
CA VAL A 67 -23.37 -14.73 -12.39
C VAL A 67 -22.06 -14.66 -13.19
N MET A 68 -21.42 -13.49 -13.27
CA MET A 68 -20.10 -13.30 -13.90
C MET A 68 -18.99 -14.04 -13.16
N ALA A 69 -18.90 -13.87 -11.84
CA ALA A 69 -17.93 -14.58 -11.02
C ALA A 69 -18.13 -16.09 -11.17
N PHE A 70 -19.38 -16.56 -11.16
CA PHE A 70 -19.70 -17.96 -11.35
C PHE A 70 -19.35 -18.44 -12.76
N LEU A 71 -19.82 -17.81 -13.84
CA LEU A 71 -19.52 -18.21 -15.23
C LEU A 71 -18.02 -18.17 -15.52
N TRP A 72 -17.29 -17.19 -14.98
CA TRP A 72 -15.85 -17.11 -15.09
C TRP A 72 -15.15 -18.26 -14.34
N THR A 73 -15.60 -18.55 -13.12
CA THR A 73 -15.10 -19.68 -12.32
C THR A 73 -15.46 -21.01 -12.96
N SER A 74 -16.65 -21.15 -13.54
CA SER A 74 -17.13 -22.32 -14.27
C SER A 74 -16.40 -22.48 -15.60
N ALA A 75 -16.06 -21.42 -16.33
CA ALA A 75 -15.25 -21.48 -17.54
C ALA A 75 -13.79 -21.87 -17.24
N ILE A 76 -13.22 -21.36 -16.14
CA ILE A 76 -11.91 -21.78 -15.62
C ILE A 76 -11.97 -23.24 -15.15
N THR A 77 -13.06 -23.65 -14.53
CA THR A 77 -13.30 -25.04 -14.10
C THR A 77 -13.52 -25.96 -15.28
N PHE A 78 -14.17 -25.50 -16.36
CA PHE A 78 -14.38 -26.24 -17.60
C PHE A 78 -13.05 -26.44 -18.34
N ARG A 79 -12.18 -25.42 -18.37
CA ARG A 79 -10.78 -25.53 -18.79
C ARG A 79 -10.02 -26.59 -17.97
N SER A 80 -10.33 -26.69 -16.68
CA SER A 80 -9.73 -27.67 -15.78
C SER A 80 -10.34 -29.08 -15.97
N ALA A 81 -11.61 -29.16 -16.38
CA ALA A 81 -12.38 -30.39 -16.57
C ALA A 81 -12.12 -31.08 -17.91
N VAL A 82 -11.83 -30.32 -18.98
CA VAL A 82 -11.38 -30.87 -20.27
C VAL A 82 -10.01 -31.57 -20.15
N LEU A 83 -9.27 -31.31 -19.07
CA LEU A 83 -8.00 -31.97 -18.73
C LEU A 83 -8.16 -33.17 -17.77
N LEU A 84 -9.39 -33.52 -17.33
CA LEU A 84 -9.65 -34.57 -16.35
C LEU A 84 -10.48 -35.72 -16.94
N GLU A 85 -9.86 -36.89 -17.09
CA GLU A 85 -10.60 -38.12 -17.40
C GLU A 85 -11.16 -38.81 -16.13
N GLY A 86 -12.33 -39.43 -16.26
CA GLY A 86 -12.79 -40.50 -15.35
C GLY A 86 -13.53 -40.05 -14.05
N PRO A 87 -13.49 -40.88 -12.98
CA PRO A 87 -14.30 -40.72 -11.76
C PRO A 87 -14.08 -39.41 -11.01
N ALA A 88 -12.93 -38.76 -11.22
CA ALA A 88 -12.59 -37.46 -10.62
C ALA A 88 -13.48 -36.33 -11.16
N PHE A 89 -13.81 -36.35 -12.46
CA PHE A 89 -14.75 -35.42 -13.08
C PHE A 89 -16.13 -35.51 -12.42
N ARG A 90 -16.63 -36.74 -12.19
CA ARG A 90 -17.95 -36.95 -11.56
C ARG A 90 -18.01 -36.36 -10.14
N ARG A 91 -16.94 -36.50 -9.35
CA ARG A 91 -16.91 -35.98 -7.97
C ARG A 91 -16.86 -34.45 -7.92
N VAL A 92 -16.06 -33.82 -8.79
CA VAL A 92 -16.00 -32.35 -8.87
C VAL A 92 -17.31 -31.78 -9.40
N ALA A 93 -17.90 -32.41 -10.42
CA ALA A 93 -19.21 -32.03 -10.94
C ALA A 93 -20.31 -32.15 -9.89
N ILE A 94 -20.35 -33.23 -9.09
CA ILE A 94 -21.34 -33.40 -8.02
C ILE A 94 -21.19 -32.34 -6.93
N VAL A 95 -19.97 -32.04 -6.48
CA VAL A 95 -19.74 -31.01 -5.44
C VAL A 95 -20.14 -29.62 -5.94
N GLN A 96 -19.86 -29.31 -7.21
CA GLN A 96 -20.27 -28.05 -7.85
C GLN A 96 -21.80 -27.97 -8.02
N LEU A 97 -22.45 -29.07 -8.43
CA LEU A 97 -23.90 -29.14 -8.58
C LEU A 97 -24.61 -28.99 -7.24
N LEU A 98 -24.08 -29.61 -6.18
CA LEU A 98 -24.60 -29.47 -4.80
C LEU A 98 -24.40 -28.05 -4.28
N GLY A 99 -23.27 -27.41 -4.60
CA GLY A 99 -23.05 -25.99 -4.31
C GLY A 99 -24.03 -25.07 -5.03
N LEU A 100 -24.36 -25.36 -6.29
CA LEU A 100 -25.36 -24.62 -7.07
C LEU A 100 -26.76 -24.77 -6.45
N VAL A 101 -27.17 -26.02 -6.15
CA VAL A 101 -28.49 -26.29 -5.55
C VAL A 101 -28.61 -25.65 -4.15
N ALA A 102 -27.55 -25.67 -3.35
CA ALA A 102 -27.54 -25.00 -2.05
C ALA A 102 -27.65 -23.47 -2.18
N ASN A 103 -26.97 -22.88 -3.16
CA ASN A 103 -26.99 -21.43 -3.37
C ASN A 103 -28.35 -20.96 -3.91
N GLU A 104 -28.94 -21.70 -4.87
CA GLU A 104 -30.29 -21.44 -5.38
C GLU A 104 -31.37 -21.67 -4.32
N ALA A 105 -31.21 -22.66 -3.43
CA ALA A 105 -32.14 -22.88 -2.32
C ALA A 105 -32.08 -21.75 -1.27
N VAL A 106 -30.88 -21.22 -0.97
CA VAL A 106 -30.70 -20.07 -0.07
C VAL A 106 -31.24 -18.79 -0.71
N PHE A 107 -31.04 -18.60 -2.01
CA PHE A 107 -31.58 -17.47 -2.77
C PHE A 107 -33.12 -17.53 -2.87
N ALA A 108 -33.68 -18.71 -3.15
CA ALA A 108 -35.13 -18.94 -3.16
C ALA A 108 -35.74 -18.72 -1.76
N ALA A 109 -35.08 -19.18 -0.70
CA ALA A 109 -35.53 -18.92 0.67
C ALA A 109 -35.47 -17.43 1.05
N GLY A 110 -34.47 -16.69 0.55
CA GLY A 110 -34.35 -15.24 0.75
C GLY A 110 -35.33 -14.40 -0.07
N THR A 111 -35.75 -14.87 -1.24
CA THR A 111 -36.70 -14.17 -2.13
C THR A 111 -38.16 -14.43 -1.77
N PHE A 112 -38.50 -15.61 -1.23
CA PHE A 112 -39.86 -15.92 -0.76
C PHE A 112 -40.27 -15.24 0.56
N ALA A 113 -39.35 -14.55 1.23
CA ALA A 113 -39.59 -13.86 2.50
C ALA A 113 -39.82 -12.34 2.36
N LEU A 114 -40.02 -11.83 1.13
CA LEU A 114 -40.16 -10.41 0.87
C LEU A 114 -41.61 -9.95 1.06
N ASP A 115 -41.86 -9.29 2.19
CA ASP A 115 -42.90 -8.26 2.29
C ASP A 115 -42.23 -6.87 2.28
N ALA A 116 -42.96 -5.87 1.77
CA ALA A 116 -42.44 -4.67 1.12
C ALA A 116 -41.81 -3.58 2.02
N GLU A 117 -41.36 -3.89 3.25
CA GLU A 117 -41.03 -2.84 4.25
C GLU A 117 -39.62 -2.85 4.90
N SER A 118 -38.64 -3.65 4.45
CA SER A 118 -37.32 -3.61 5.13
C SER A 118 -36.10 -3.56 4.21
N ALA A 119 -35.68 -2.33 3.89
CA ALA A 119 -34.37 -2.00 3.30
C ALA A 119 -33.20 -2.56 4.14
N GLU A 120 -33.37 -2.69 5.45
CA GLU A 120 -32.38 -3.29 6.34
C GLU A 120 -32.24 -4.81 6.13
N LEU A 121 -33.33 -5.50 5.80
CA LEU A 121 -33.30 -6.94 5.48
C LEU A 121 -32.67 -7.17 4.11
N ALA A 122 -32.99 -6.33 3.12
CA ALA A 122 -32.34 -6.33 1.82
C ALA A 122 -30.82 -6.07 1.94
N TYR A 123 -30.41 -5.11 2.78
CA TYR A 123 -29.00 -4.86 3.11
C TYR A 123 -28.33 -6.06 3.78
N ARG A 124 -28.99 -6.70 4.76
CA ARG A 124 -28.48 -7.92 5.42
C ARG A 124 -28.33 -9.09 4.44
N ILE A 125 -29.26 -9.26 3.51
CA ILE A 125 -29.21 -10.29 2.47
C ILE A 125 -28.07 -10.01 1.48
N VAL A 126 -27.89 -8.76 1.04
CA VAL A 126 -26.77 -8.39 0.16
C VAL A 126 -25.42 -8.60 0.85
N VAL A 127 -25.28 -8.17 2.10
CA VAL A 127 -24.05 -8.38 2.90
C VAL A 127 -23.80 -9.87 3.13
N PHE A 128 -24.82 -10.65 3.47
CA PHE A 128 -24.68 -12.10 3.65
C PHE A 128 -24.30 -12.80 2.34
N THR A 129 -24.88 -12.39 1.21
CA THR A 129 -24.57 -12.93 -0.12
C THR A 129 -23.15 -12.55 -0.55
N LEU A 130 -22.69 -11.33 -0.27
CA LEU A 130 -21.32 -10.89 -0.52
C LEU A 130 -20.30 -11.63 0.36
N VAL A 131 -20.63 -11.88 1.63
CA VAL A 131 -19.78 -12.66 2.55
C VAL A 131 -19.75 -14.13 2.12
N ALA A 132 -20.88 -14.73 1.77
CA ALA A 132 -20.93 -16.10 1.26
C ALA A 132 -20.18 -16.23 -0.07
N ALA A 133 -20.33 -15.27 -0.98
CA ALA A 133 -19.58 -15.22 -2.24
C ALA A 133 -18.08 -15.01 -2.01
N PHE A 134 -17.68 -14.19 -1.04
CA PHE A 134 -16.27 -13.99 -0.66
C PHE A 134 -15.69 -15.25 -0.02
N VAL A 135 -16.41 -15.90 0.90
CA VAL A 135 -16.01 -17.19 1.50
C VAL A 135 -15.92 -18.26 0.42
N GLN A 136 -16.88 -18.33 -0.51
CA GLN A 136 -16.86 -19.27 -1.63
C GLN A 136 -15.73 -18.95 -2.61
N LEU A 137 -15.43 -17.67 -2.88
CA LEU A 137 -14.28 -17.23 -3.68
C LEU A 137 -12.98 -17.62 -2.99
N VAL A 138 -12.85 -17.42 -1.67
CA VAL A 138 -11.68 -17.81 -0.89
C VAL A 138 -11.54 -19.33 -0.85
N VAL A 139 -12.62 -20.08 -0.61
CA VAL A 139 -12.62 -21.55 -0.59
C VAL A 139 -12.36 -22.13 -1.99
N THR A 140 -12.88 -21.51 -3.05
CA THR A 140 -12.64 -21.93 -4.44
C THR A 140 -11.26 -21.49 -4.92
N PHE A 141 -10.75 -20.34 -4.50
CA PHE A 141 -9.40 -19.87 -4.78
C PHE A 141 -8.35 -20.69 -4.04
N VAL A 142 -8.59 -20.98 -2.76
CA VAL A 142 -7.78 -21.91 -1.95
C VAL A 142 -7.91 -23.34 -2.51
N GLY A 143 -9.10 -23.78 -2.89
CA GLY A 143 -9.34 -25.10 -3.49
C GLY A 143 -8.68 -25.26 -4.86
N MET A 144 -8.80 -24.27 -5.75
CA MET A 144 -8.13 -24.22 -7.05
C MET A 144 -6.62 -24.00 -6.91
N HIS A 145 -6.11 -23.31 -5.89
CA HIS A 145 -4.68 -23.24 -5.59
C HIS A 145 -4.16 -24.57 -5.02
N VAL A 146 -4.92 -25.23 -4.16
CA VAL A 146 -4.57 -26.54 -3.59
C VAL A 146 -4.64 -27.65 -4.65
N TRP A 147 -5.47 -27.51 -5.68
CA TRP A 147 -5.69 -28.55 -6.70
C TRP A 147 -5.05 -28.25 -8.06
N GLY A 148 -5.01 -26.99 -8.52
CA GLY A 148 -4.24 -26.55 -9.69
C GLY A 148 -2.74 -26.74 -9.54
N TYR A 149 -2.23 -26.73 -8.29
CA TYR A 149 -0.85 -27.11 -7.98
C TYR A 149 -0.58 -28.63 -8.07
N ARG A 150 -1.61 -29.50 -8.14
CA ARG A 150 -1.41 -30.95 -8.30
C ARG A 150 -1.02 -31.35 -9.72
N VAL A 151 -1.14 -30.45 -10.70
CA VAL A 151 -0.87 -30.74 -12.12
C VAL A 151 0.36 -29.99 -12.68
N PHE A 152 0.88 -28.95 -12.00
CA PHE A 152 1.84 -28.01 -12.64
C PHE A 152 3.02 -27.50 -11.80
N LEU A 153 3.92 -28.36 -11.28
CA LEU A 153 5.29 -27.90 -10.95
C LEU A 153 6.39 -28.96 -11.16
N PRO A 154 7.55 -28.57 -11.74
CA PRO A 154 8.79 -29.34 -11.66
C PRO A 154 9.77 -28.88 -10.55
N ALA A 155 10.51 -29.89 -10.06
CA ALA A 155 11.79 -29.98 -9.32
C ALA A 155 11.95 -29.47 -7.86
N PRO A 156 12.45 -30.34 -6.94
CA PRO A 156 13.12 -29.94 -5.70
C PRO A 156 14.63 -29.66 -5.93
N GLU A 157 15.23 -29.01 -4.94
CA GLU A 157 16.63 -28.57 -4.83
C GLU A 157 17.67 -29.49 -5.49
N LYS A 158 18.30 -29.04 -6.59
CA LYS A 158 19.73 -29.28 -6.85
C LYS A 158 20.45 -27.93 -6.92
N ARG A 159 21.48 -27.78 -6.08
CA ARG A 159 22.42 -26.65 -6.08
C ARG A 159 23.17 -26.61 -7.41
N LEU A 160 22.85 -25.66 -8.28
CA LEU A 160 23.71 -25.28 -9.39
C LEU A 160 23.67 -23.76 -9.57
N LEU A 161 24.54 -23.08 -8.82
CA LEU A 161 25.12 -21.77 -9.16
C LEU A 161 26.65 -21.93 -9.21
N ALA A 162 27.10 -23.01 -9.84
CA ALA A 162 28.46 -23.18 -10.32
C ALA A 162 28.33 -23.42 -11.83
N GLY A 163 29.08 -22.66 -12.62
CA GLY A 163 29.01 -22.74 -14.08
C GLY A 163 29.57 -24.07 -14.55
N GLU A 164 28.70 -24.90 -15.12
CA GLU A 164 29.09 -26.03 -15.97
C GLU A 164 28.10 -26.15 -17.12
N GLU A 165 28.65 -26.60 -18.25
CA GLU A 165 28.09 -26.60 -19.60
C GLU A 165 26.78 -27.38 -19.75
N TRP A 166 25.99 -26.90 -20.69
CA TRP A 166 24.67 -27.41 -21.03
C TRP A 166 24.80 -28.66 -21.91
N GLN A 167 24.78 -29.85 -21.30
CA GLN A 167 24.43 -31.09 -22.00
C GLN A 167 23.37 -31.86 -21.22
N ARG A 168 22.17 -31.98 -21.82
CA ARG A 168 21.10 -32.88 -21.36
C ARG A 168 21.10 -34.11 -22.24
N GLU A 169 21.54 -35.24 -21.69
CA GLU A 169 21.00 -36.55 -22.05
C GLU A 169 19.94 -36.92 -21.00
N THR A 170 18.71 -37.14 -21.44
CA THR A 170 17.62 -37.63 -20.57
C THR A 170 17.65 -39.16 -20.51
N PRO A 171 17.68 -39.79 -19.33
CA PRO A 171 17.46 -41.23 -19.21
C PRO A 171 15.98 -41.59 -19.46
N THR A 172 15.75 -42.61 -20.27
CA THR A 172 14.43 -43.19 -20.55
C THR A 172 14.12 -44.31 -19.55
N ASP A 173 13.47 -44.01 -18.43
CA ASP A 173 12.82 -45.03 -17.57
C ASP A 173 11.56 -44.43 -16.93
N VAL A 174 10.40 -44.90 -17.39
CA VAL A 174 9.06 -44.37 -17.04
C VAL A 174 8.71 -44.57 -15.56
N GLU A 175 9.33 -45.54 -14.90
CA GLU A 175 9.09 -45.90 -13.48
C GLU A 175 9.81 -44.97 -12.49
N LEU A 176 10.99 -44.45 -12.85
CA LEU A 176 11.71 -43.43 -12.07
C LEU A 176 11.01 -42.07 -12.13
N ILE A 177 10.28 -41.78 -13.21
CA ILE A 177 9.52 -40.54 -13.39
C ILE A 177 8.31 -40.50 -12.44
N SER A 178 7.63 -41.63 -12.20
CA SER A 178 6.45 -41.68 -11.34
C SER A 178 6.79 -41.57 -9.85
N ILE A 179 7.88 -42.21 -9.41
CA ILE A 179 8.39 -42.11 -8.03
C ILE A 179 8.90 -40.68 -7.76
N ALA A 180 9.66 -40.11 -8.69
CA ALA A 180 10.13 -38.72 -8.57
C ALA A 180 8.96 -37.71 -8.62
N ALA A 181 7.86 -38.00 -9.33
CA ALA A 181 6.65 -37.18 -9.32
C ALA A 181 5.91 -37.28 -7.97
N GLY A 182 5.83 -38.48 -7.37
CA GLY A 182 5.23 -38.69 -6.05
C GLY A 182 6.00 -38.00 -4.92
N GLU A 183 7.33 -38.10 -4.90
CA GLU A 183 8.17 -37.39 -3.93
C GLU A 183 8.12 -35.85 -4.12
N ARG A 184 8.06 -35.38 -5.37
CA ARG A 184 7.85 -33.95 -5.70
C ARG A 184 6.52 -33.43 -5.14
N GLN A 185 5.45 -34.20 -5.32
CA GLN A 185 4.11 -33.85 -4.86
C GLN A 185 4.03 -33.78 -3.32
N LEU A 186 4.66 -34.73 -2.63
CA LEU A 186 4.75 -34.73 -1.17
C LEU A 186 5.60 -33.55 -0.67
N SER A 187 6.74 -33.26 -1.29
CA SER A 187 7.60 -32.12 -0.89
C SER A 187 6.92 -30.75 -1.09
N GLY A 188 6.13 -30.57 -2.15
CA GLY A 188 5.35 -29.36 -2.40
C GLY A 188 4.21 -29.17 -1.39
N PHE A 189 3.54 -30.26 -1.01
CA PHE A 189 2.50 -30.24 0.02
C PHE A 189 3.06 -29.81 1.39
N TRP A 190 4.20 -30.36 1.83
CA TRP A 190 4.84 -29.97 3.09
C TRP A 190 5.36 -28.53 3.07
N GLN A 191 5.86 -28.04 1.94
CA GLN A 191 6.26 -26.65 1.78
C GLN A 191 5.06 -25.69 1.88
N MET A 192 3.92 -26.04 1.28
CA MET A 192 2.69 -25.26 1.36
C MET A 192 2.17 -25.17 2.81
N ARG A 193 2.15 -26.29 3.54
CA ARG A 193 1.80 -26.30 4.97
C ARG A 193 2.73 -25.40 5.78
N GLY A 194 4.03 -25.41 5.49
CA GLY A 194 5.01 -24.54 6.13
C GLY A 194 4.74 -23.06 5.89
N TRP A 195 4.40 -22.66 4.65
CA TRP A 195 4.07 -21.27 4.33
C TRP A 195 2.76 -20.80 4.93
N VAL A 196 1.71 -21.63 4.89
CA VAL A 196 0.41 -21.33 5.52
C VAL A 196 0.57 -21.20 7.03
N LEU A 197 1.33 -22.08 7.67
CA LEU A 197 1.61 -21.98 9.11
C LEU A 197 2.42 -20.71 9.43
N SER A 198 3.44 -20.40 8.63
CA SER A 198 4.25 -19.19 8.82
C SER A 198 3.40 -17.93 8.67
N TYR A 199 2.49 -17.91 7.68
CA TYR A 199 1.52 -16.84 7.49
C TYR A 199 0.61 -16.73 8.71
N ALA A 200 0.00 -17.82 9.16
CA ALA A 200 -0.91 -17.82 10.29
C ALA A 200 -0.23 -17.33 11.57
N VAL A 201 1.00 -17.77 11.85
CA VAL A 201 1.79 -17.32 13.02
C VAL A 201 2.10 -15.82 12.91
N ALA A 202 2.58 -15.36 11.75
CA ALA A 202 2.88 -13.94 11.54
C ALA A 202 1.62 -13.07 11.62
N PHE A 203 0.53 -13.51 11.01
CA PHE A 203 -0.76 -12.84 11.01
C PHE A 203 -1.30 -12.72 12.43
N THR A 204 -1.36 -13.81 13.18
CA THR A 204 -1.82 -13.78 14.57
C THR A 204 -0.95 -12.88 15.43
N GLY A 205 0.38 -12.96 15.32
CA GLY A 205 1.28 -12.09 16.09
C GLY A 205 1.11 -10.60 15.80
N LEU A 206 1.08 -10.23 14.51
CA LEU A 206 0.88 -8.84 14.07
C LEU A 206 -0.53 -8.34 14.40
N LEU A 207 -1.55 -9.19 14.26
CA LEU A 207 -2.93 -8.86 14.57
C LEU A 207 -3.14 -8.68 16.07
N SER A 208 -2.59 -9.55 16.91
CA SER A 208 -2.64 -9.42 18.37
C SER A 208 -1.97 -8.12 18.82
N TYR A 209 -0.82 -7.77 18.22
CA TYR A 209 -0.17 -6.49 18.48
C TYR A 209 -1.03 -5.30 18.02
N GLY A 210 -1.64 -5.38 16.83
CA GLY A 210 -2.58 -4.38 16.33
C GLY A 210 -3.81 -4.20 17.22
N TRP A 211 -4.39 -5.30 17.71
CA TRP A 211 -5.52 -5.29 18.64
C TRP A 211 -5.15 -4.60 19.94
N PHE A 212 -4.02 -4.98 20.52
CA PHE A 212 -3.53 -4.36 21.75
C PHE A 212 -3.26 -2.86 21.55
N SER A 213 -2.59 -2.48 20.45
CA SER A 213 -2.30 -1.08 20.14
C SER A 213 -3.56 -0.22 19.93
N THR A 214 -4.48 -0.68 19.09
CA THR A 214 -5.60 0.14 18.62
C THR A 214 -6.81 0.04 19.53
N VAL A 215 -7.12 -1.14 20.08
CA VAL A 215 -8.33 -1.37 20.91
C VAL A 215 -8.03 -1.20 22.40
N ILE A 216 -6.96 -1.83 22.90
CA ILE A 216 -6.67 -1.80 24.35
C ILE A 216 -5.99 -0.50 24.75
N LEU A 217 -4.95 -0.10 24.02
CA LEU A 217 -4.26 1.15 24.29
C LEU A 217 -4.99 2.36 23.68
N GLY A 218 -5.94 2.19 22.77
CA GLY A 218 -6.67 3.31 22.16
C GLY A 218 -5.76 4.25 21.35
N MET A 219 -4.71 3.71 20.72
CA MET A 219 -3.78 4.53 19.94
C MET A 219 -4.14 4.52 18.46
N THR A 220 -3.87 5.64 17.79
CA THR A 220 -4.08 5.74 16.35
C THR A 220 -2.93 6.44 15.62
N ASN A 221 -2.92 6.38 14.30
CA ASN A 221 -2.10 7.21 13.45
C ASN A 221 -2.99 7.89 12.39
N GLY A 222 -2.73 9.17 12.11
CA GLY A 222 -3.53 9.97 11.16
C GLY A 222 -3.65 9.35 9.76
N ASP A 223 -2.53 8.95 9.16
CA ASP A 223 -2.52 8.42 7.79
C ASP A 223 -3.23 7.07 7.68
N GLY A 224 -3.04 6.20 8.67
CA GLY A 224 -3.73 4.91 8.74
C GLY A 224 -5.22 5.07 8.99
N THR A 225 -5.60 5.97 9.90
CA THR A 225 -7.00 6.33 10.17
C THR A 225 -7.68 6.86 8.93
N ALA A 226 -7.00 7.69 8.15
CA ALA A 226 -7.57 8.26 6.94
C ALA A 226 -8.00 7.18 5.92
N ARG A 227 -7.32 6.02 5.85
CA ARG A 227 -7.75 4.89 5.00
C ARG A 227 -9.01 4.19 5.52
N VAL A 228 -9.18 4.14 6.84
CA VAL A 228 -10.39 3.63 7.48
C VAL A 228 -11.55 4.61 7.28
N VAL A 229 -11.29 5.91 7.40
CA VAL A 229 -12.28 6.98 7.13
C VAL A 229 -12.73 6.95 5.67
N GLN A 230 -11.81 6.83 4.71
CA GLN A 230 -12.15 6.71 3.29
C GLN A 230 -13.09 5.53 3.02
N ALA A 231 -12.79 4.35 3.59
CA ALA A 231 -13.65 3.19 3.51
C ALA A 231 -15.02 3.41 4.19
N PHE A 232 -15.03 4.11 5.32
CA PHE A 232 -16.24 4.46 6.05
C PHE A 232 -17.13 5.42 5.26
N GLN A 233 -16.55 6.42 4.60
CA GLN A 233 -17.28 7.39 3.79
C GLN A 233 -17.95 6.73 2.58
N VAL A 234 -17.31 5.75 1.94
CA VAL A 234 -17.92 4.97 0.86
C VAL A 234 -19.21 4.28 1.30
N LEU A 235 -19.28 3.81 2.55
CA LEU A 235 -20.38 3.00 3.05
C LEU A 235 -21.45 3.79 3.79
N PHE A 236 -21.05 4.85 4.49
CA PHE A 236 -21.86 5.42 5.56
C PHE A 236 -21.88 6.96 5.60
N SER A 237 -21.24 7.63 4.65
CA SER A 237 -21.39 9.09 4.52
C SER A 237 -22.84 9.45 4.18
N ARG A 238 -23.14 10.76 4.14
CA ARG A 238 -24.45 11.27 3.69
C ARG A 238 -24.82 10.76 2.30
N GLU A 239 -23.83 10.65 1.42
CA GLU A 239 -23.98 10.17 0.05
C GLU A 239 -23.02 8.98 -0.16
N PRO A 240 -23.39 7.73 0.20
CA PRO A 240 -22.51 6.57 0.03
C PRO A 240 -22.23 6.29 -1.45
N HIS A 241 -20.97 6.45 -1.85
CA HIS A 241 -20.53 6.17 -3.22
C HIS A 241 -19.03 5.85 -3.27
N LEU A 242 -18.58 5.10 -4.27
CA LEU A 242 -17.19 4.62 -4.32
C LEU A 242 -16.17 5.77 -4.45
N ALA A 243 -16.51 6.86 -5.14
CA ALA A 243 -15.62 8.00 -5.31
C ALA A 243 -15.33 8.75 -3.99
N ALA A 244 -16.15 8.56 -2.94
CA ALA A 244 -15.92 9.14 -1.62
C ALA A 244 -14.60 8.69 -0.97
N MET A 245 -13.98 7.61 -1.46
CA MET A 245 -12.66 7.19 -1.00
C MET A 245 -11.53 8.16 -1.38
N GLY A 246 -11.78 9.09 -2.30
CA GLY A 246 -10.81 10.05 -2.81
C GLY A 246 -9.85 9.47 -3.88
N PHE A 247 -9.19 10.38 -4.61
CA PHE A 247 -8.34 10.04 -5.76
C PHE A 247 -6.87 10.48 -5.60
N VAL A 248 -6.50 11.03 -4.45
CA VAL A 248 -5.11 11.44 -4.19
C VAL A 248 -4.24 10.22 -3.94
N TRP A 249 -4.70 9.32 -3.07
CA TRP A 249 -3.96 8.11 -2.73
C TRP A 249 -4.43 6.91 -3.54
N PRO A 250 -3.52 5.97 -3.82
CA PRO A 250 -3.89 4.74 -4.49
C PRO A 250 -4.92 3.92 -3.69
N PRO A 251 -5.81 3.17 -4.36
CA PRO A 251 -7.05 2.72 -3.75
C PRO A 251 -6.90 1.48 -2.85
N ILE A 252 -5.90 0.61 -3.05
CA ILE A 252 -5.88 -0.71 -2.39
C ILE A 252 -6.02 -0.65 -0.87
N PRO A 253 -5.33 0.24 -0.13
CA PRO A 253 -5.48 0.31 1.33
C PRO A 253 -6.92 0.66 1.76
N ALA A 254 -7.52 1.69 1.17
CA ALA A 254 -8.90 2.08 1.49
C ALA A 254 -9.89 1.02 1.00
N PHE A 255 -9.71 0.48 -0.20
CA PHE A 255 -10.56 -0.55 -0.79
C PHE A 255 -10.57 -1.83 0.04
N THR A 256 -9.41 -2.24 0.59
CA THR A 256 -9.34 -3.39 1.51
C THR A 256 -10.12 -3.13 2.80
N ASN A 257 -10.13 -1.89 3.28
CA ASN A 257 -10.85 -1.52 4.49
C ASN A 257 -12.38 -1.48 4.31
N ILE A 258 -12.93 -1.34 3.08
CA ILE A 258 -14.40 -1.31 2.85
C ILE A 258 -15.11 -2.50 3.49
N PRO A 259 -14.82 -3.78 3.11
CA PRO A 259 -15.49 -4.92 3.73
C PRO A 259 -15.18 -5.07 5.22
N LEU A 260 -13.99 -4.65 5.67
CA LEU A 260 -13.60 -4.73 7.08
C LEU A 260 -14.37 -3.74 7.94
N VAL A 261 -14.56 -2.52 7.46
CA VAL A 261 -15.35 -1.48 8.11
C VAL A 261 -16.82 -1.87 8.16
N ALA A 262 -17.37 -2.43 7.08
CA ALA A 262 -18.74 -2.97 7.06
C ALA A 262 -18.94 -4.05 8.15
N LEU A 263 -17.96 -4.94 8.34
CA LEU A 263 -18.00 -6.01 9.33
C LEU A 263 -17.78 -5.51 10.77
N LEU A 264 -16.84 -4.59 10.98
CA LEU A 264 -16.38 -4.20 12.32
C LEU A 264 -17.20 -3.06 12.92
N ARG A 265 -17.90 -2.26 12.11
CA ARG A 265 -18.70 -1.15 12.63
C ARG A 265 -19.82 -1.61 13.57
N PRO A 266 -20.64 -2.62 13.26
CA PRO A 266 -21.67 -3.11 14.19
C PRO A 266 -21.10 -3.63 15.53
N LEU A 267 -19.82 -4.00 15.55
CA LEU A 267 -19.12 -4.49 16.73
C LEU A 267 -18.44 -3.36 17.53
N GLY A 268 -18.50 -2.11 17.06
CA GLY A 268 -17.83 -0.98 17.70
C GLY A 268 -16.31 -0.91 17.49
N TYR A 269 -15.76 -1.67 16.53
CA TYR A 269 -14.32 -1.79 16.30
C TYR A 269 -13.86 -1.26 14.93
N THR A 270 -14.53 -0.24 14.40
CA THR A 270 -14.24 0.32 13.05
C THR A 270 -12.76 0.65 12.86
N MET A 271 -12.12 1.27 13.85
CA MET A 271 -10.69 1.63 13.81
C MET A 271 -9.75 0.43 13.64
N PHE A 272 -10.16 -0.75 14.10
CA PHE A 272 -9.37 -1.97 13.98
C PHE A 272 -9.27 -2.50 12.54
N ALA A 273 -10.12 -2.02 11.62
CA ALA A 273 -10.05 -2.38 10.20
C ALA A 273 -8.65 -2.13 9.61
N GLY A 274 -8.07 -0.96 9.92
CA GLY A 274 -6.72 -0.62 9.48
C GLY A 274 -5.67 -1.60 9.99
N SER A 275 -5.70 -1.94 11.28
CA SER A 275 -4.78 -2.92 11.88
C SER A 275 -4.94 -4.32 11.28
N LEU A 276 -6.18 -4.73 10.98
CA LEU A 276 -6.48 -6.02 10.37
C LEU A 276 -5.96 -6.10 8.92
N MET A 277 -6.16 -5.04 8.13
CA MET A 277 -5.54 -4.89 6.80
C MET A 277 -4.01 -4.95 6.89
N GLY A 278 -3.42 -4.15 7.80
CA GLY A 278 -1.97 -4.10 8.00
C GLY A 278 -1.38 -5.45 8.40
N ALA A 279 -2.03 -6.19 9.29
CA ALA A 279 -1.62 -7.54 9.69
C ALA A 279 -1.73 -8.55 8.53
N PHE A 280 -2.80 -8.48 7.72
CA PHE A 280 -2.99 -9.35 6.56
C PHE A 280 -1.84 -9.22 5.55
N TYR A 281 -1.57 -8.00 5.09
CA TYR A 281 -0.48 -7.78 4.15
C TYR A 281 0.90 -7.90 4.81
N GLY A 282 1.05 -7.51 6.07
CA GLY A 282 2.27 -7.66 6.84
C GLY A 282 2.70 -9.13 6.96
N ALA A 283 1.79 -10.03 7.27
CA ALA A 283 2.05 -11.47 7.29
C ALA A 283 2.43 -12.00 5.89
N GLY A 284 1.75 -11.50 4.85
CA GLY A 284 2.11 -11.78 3.46
C GLY A 284 3.53 -11.35 3.13
N ALA A 285 3.94 -10.14 3.55
CA ALA A 285 5.29 -9.62 3.35
C ALA A 285 6.34 -10.46 4.09
N VAL A 286 6.08 -10.86 5.33
CA VAL A 286 6.96 -11.75 6.12
C VAL A 286 7.20 -13.08 5.38
N VAL A 287 6.13 -13.70 4.86
CA VAL A 287 6.23 -14.97 4.11
C VAL A 287 6.91 -14.77 2.76
N ALA A 288 6.58 -13.70 2.03
CA ALA A 288 7.23 -13.38 0.77
C ALA A 288 8.73 -13.14 0.96
N PHE A 289 9.13 -12.46 2.04
CA PHE A 289 10.53 -12.22 2.39
C PHE A 289 11.26 -13.54 2.66
N ALA A 290 10.71 -14.39 3.53
CA ALA A 290 11.27 -15.71 3.80
C ALA A 290 11.40 -16.54 2.51
N SER A 291 10.40 -16.48 1.62
CA SER A 291 10.40 -17.14 0.33
C SER A 291 11.48 -16.60 -0.62
N VAL A 292 11.75 -15.29 -0.61
CA VAL A 292 12.88 -14.69 -1.33
C VAL A 292 14.22 -15.21 -0.80
N LEU A 293 14.44 -15.26 0.52
CA LEU A 293 15.70 -15.75 1.09
C LEU A 293 15.93 -17.24 0.80
N ARG A 294 14.88 -18.05 0.93
CA ARG A 294 14.88 -19.48 0.57
C ARG A 294 15.13 -19.68 -0.90
N ALA A 295 14.53 -18.83 -1.75
CA ALA A 295 14.86 -18.82 -3.16
C ALA A 295 16.36 -18.49 -3.30
N LEU A 296 16.90 -17.42 -2.76
CA LEU A 296 18.32 -17.08 -2.94
C LEU A 296 19.32 -18.14 -2.44
N GLY A 297 18.91 -19.03 -1.54
CA GLY A 297 19.66 -20.21 -1.11
C GLY A 297 19.96 -20.25 0.38
N ALA A 298 19.35 -19.37 1.19
CA ALA A 298 19.50 -19.41 2.64
C ALA A 298 18.91 -20.72 3.21
N ASN A 299 19.58 -21.28 4.22
CA ASN A 299 19.02 -22.42 4.96
C ASN A 299 17.80 -21.98 5.81
N ARG A 300 17.07 -22.95 6.36
CA ARG A 300 15.81 -22.68 7.07
C ARG A 300 16.01 -21.83 8.33
N LEU A 301 17.05 -22.12 9.11
CA LEU A 301 17.35 -21.38 10.34
C LEU A 301 17.70 -19.92 10.07
N VAL A 302 18.64 -19.68 9.14
CA VAL A 302 19.04 -18.33 8.72
C VAL A 302 17.84 -17.56 8.14
N THR A 303 17.02 -18.22 7.33
CA THR A 303 15.78 -17.62 6.82
C THR A 303 14.88 -17.20 7.97
N ALA A 304 14.62 -18.09 8.94
CA ALA A 304 13.74 -17.81 10.06
C ALA A 304 14.26 -16.64 10.91
N VAL A 305 15.56 -16.62 11.22
CA VAL A 305 16.19 -15.56 12.02
C VAL A 305 16.16 -14.20 11.29
N LEU A 306 16.54 -14.16 10.01
CA LEU A 306 16.50 -12.91 9.23
C LEU A 306 15.07 -12.42 8.99
N THR A 307 14.13 -13.34 8.81
CA THR A 307 12.70 -13.01 8.69
C THR A 307 12.16 -12.47 10.01
N ALA A 308 12.58 -13.03 11.15
CA ALA A 308 12.26 -12.48 12.46
C ALA A 308 12.83 -11.07 12.64
N ALA A 309 14.02 -10.77 12.10
CA ALA A 309 14.58 -9.41 12.14
C ALA A 309 13.66 -8.38 11.45
N LEU A 310 13.03 -8.75 10.32
CA LEU A 310 12.02 -7.92 9.65
C LEU A 310 10.70 -7.86 10.45
N ALA A 311 10.18 -9.01 10.87
CA ALA A 311 8.89 -9.06 11.57
C ALA A 311 8.90 -8.33 12.93
N THR A 312 10.07 -8.32 13.60
CA THR A 312 10.31 -7.59 14.85
C THR A 312 10.86 -6.18 14.61
N ASN A 313 10.98 -5.75 13.36
CA ASN A 313 11.36 -4.38 13.08
C ASN A 313 10.24 -3.43 13.48
N GLN A 314 10.60 -2.48 14.33
CA GLN A 314 9.65 -1.57 14.96
C GLN A 314 8.90 -0.70 13.95
N TYR A 315 9.57 -0.23 12.89
CA TYR A 315 8.88 0.46 11.81
C TYR A 315 7.92 -0.46 11.05
N PHE A 316 8.29 -1.74 10.86
CA PHE A 316 7.45 -2.70 10.16
C PHE A 316 6.19 -3.06 10.97
N TYR A 317 6.33 -3.59 12.20
CA TYR A 317 5.16 -4.04 12.96
C TYR A 317 4.28 -2.87 13.40
N GLN A 318 4.82 -1.68 13.69
CA GLN A 318 3.97 -0.53 14.01
C GLN A 318 3.23 -0.02 12.78
N SER A 319 3.84 -0.07 11.60
CA SER A 319 3.12 0.25 10.36
C SER A 319 1.97 -0.73 10.11
N THR A 320 2.13 -2.01 10.45
CA THR A 320 1.03 -2.99 10.39
C THR A 320 -0.07 -2.66 11.40
N ALA A 321 0.28 -2.34 12.64
CA ALA A 321 -0.67 -2.03 13.70
C ALA A 321 -1.46 -0.74 13.41
N ALA A 322 -0.78 0.27 12.89
CA ALA A 322 -1.35 1.57 12.54
C ALA A 322 -2.20 1.53 11.26
N GLY A 323 -2.20 0.43 10.50
CA GLY A 323 -2.92 0.34 9.23
C GLY A 323 -2.34 1.20 8.12
N LEU A 324 -1.03 1.36 8.11
CA LEU A 324 -0.32 2.13 7.09
C LEU A 324 -0.22 1.37 5.76
N SER A 325 0.10 2.10 4.68
CA SER A 325 0.27 1.56 3.32
C SER A 325 1.56 0.76 3.13
N GLU A 326 2.52 0.98 4.00
CA GLU A 326 3.89 0.47 4.02
C GLU A 326 3.93 -1.08 3.99
N PRO A 327 3.25 -1.82 4.90
CA PRO A 327 3.20 -3.28 4.84
C PRO A 327 2.53 -3.82 3.56
N VAL A 328 1.53 -3.11 3.03
CA VAL A 328 0.85 -3.46 1.78
C VAL A 328 1.82 -3.33 0.60
N LEU A 329 2.56 -2.22 0.52
CA LEU A 329 3.62 -2.03 -0.45
C LEU A 329 4.68 -3.13 -0.33
N ALA A 330 5.19 -3.38 0.89
CA ALA A 330 6.22 -4.39 1.12
C ALA A 330 5.81 -5.78 0.64
N PHE A 331 4.55 -6.18 0.85
CA PHE A 331 4.04 -7.44 0.33
C PHE A 331 4.16 -7.54 -1.19
N PHE A 332 3.64 -6.54 -1.91
CA PHE A 332 3.65 -6.54 -3.37
C PHE A 332 5.06 -6.45 -3.95
N LEU A 333 5.95 -5.65 -3.36
CA LEU A 333 7.34 -5.56 -3.78
C LEU A 333 8.07 -6.90 -3.58
N LEU A 334 7.93 -7.54 -2.41
CA LEU A 334 8.55 -8.85 -2.15
C LEU A 334 7.96 -9.95 -3.02
N ALA A 335 6.65 -9.94 -3.26
CA ALA A 335 5.99 -10.88 -4.17
C ALA A 335 6.51 -10.74 -5.61
N SER A 336 6.65 -9.49 -6.10
CA SER A 336 7.23 -9.24 -7.42
C SER A 336 8.69 -9.67 -7.52
N LEU A 337 9.50 -9.40 -6.49
CA LEU A 337 10.90 -9.85 -6.42
C LEU A 337 10.98 -11.38 -6.38
N ARG A 338 10.11 -12.03 -5.62
CA ARG A 338 10.05 -13.49 -5.55
C ARG A 338 9.70 -14.10 -6.90
N ALA A 339 8.76 -13.50 -7.64
CA ALA A 339 8.39 -13.91 -9.00
C ALA A 339 9.54 -13.69 -9.98
N TYR A 340 10.24 -12.55 -9.91
CA TYR A 340 11.44 -12.29 -10.70
C TYR A 340 12.56 -13.31 -10.43
N ILE A 341 12.84 -13.63 -9.16
CA ILE A 341 13.82 -14.66 -8.80
C ILE A 341 13.36 -16.06 -9.24
N ALA A 342 12.05 -16.34 -9.22
CA ALA A 342 11.50 -17.58 -9.80
C ALA A 342 11.81 -17.67 -11.28
N TRP A 343 11.56 -16.58 -12.01
CA TRP A 343 11.83 -16.48 -13.44
C TRP A 343 13.32 -16.64 -13.77
N LEU A 344 14.22 -16.06 -12.97
CA LEU A 344 15.67 -16.24 -13.14
C LEU A 344 16.11 -17.71 -13.05
N ARG A 345 15.35 -18.55 -12.35
CA ARG A 345 15.62 -19.98 -12.17
C ARG A 345 14.95 -20.83 -13.23
N ASP A 346 13.68 -20.54 -13.47
CA ASP A 346 12.81 -21.23 -14.39
C ASP A 346 12.07 -20.16 -15.22
N PRO A 347 12.58 -19.84 -16.43
CA PRO A 347 12.09 -18.76 -17.30
C PRO A 347 10.70 -19.00 -17.90
N GLN A 348 9.70 -19.28 -17.06
CA GLN A 348 8.31 -19.46 -17.47
C GLN A 348 7.58 -18.11 -17.60
N PRO A 349 6.71 -17.94 -18.62
CA PRO A 349 5.93 -16.71 -18.79
C PRO A 349 5.06 -16.35 -17.58
N GLN A 350 4.56 -17.36 -16.86
CA GLN A 350 3.74 -17.17 -15.66
C GLN A 350 4.44 -16.34 -14.57
N HIS A 351 5.75 -16.54 -14.37
CA HIS A 351 6.53 -15.79 -13.38
C HIS A 351 6.64 -14.31 -13.75
N VAL A 352 6.75 -14.01 -15.05
CA VAL A 352 6.76 -12.65 -15.59
C VAL A 352 5.41 -11.96 -15.35
N MET A 353 4.31 -12.68 -15.62
CA MET A 353 2.95 -12.18 -15.37
C MET A 353 2.70 -11.94 -13.87
N TYR A 354 3.14 -12.86 -12.99
CA TYR A 354 3.00 -12.68 -11.54
C TYR A 354 3.80 -11.49 -11.03
N ALA A 355 5.00 -11.25 -11.57
CA ALA A 355 5.78 -10.07 -11.25
C ALA A 355 5.03 -8.79 -11.67
N GLY A 356 4.43 -8.77 -12.86
CA GLY A 356 3.62 -7.65 -13.37
C GLY A 356 2.37 -7.36 -12.54
N LEU A 357 1.61 -8.41 -12.18
CA LEU A 357 0.44 -8.30 -11.30
C LEU A 357 0.81 -7.78 -9.91
N ALA A 358 1.91 -8.29 -9.33
CA ALA A 358 2.40 -7.80 -8.05
C ALA A 358 2.86 -6.33 -8.13
N CYS A 359 3.53 -5.93 -9.22
CA CYS A 359 3.88 -4.53 -9.45
C CYS A 359 2.65 -3.63 -9.63
N ALA A 360 1.61 -4.11 -10.31
CA ALA A 360 0.34 -3.40 -10.43
C ALA A 360 -0.33 -3.19 -9.06
N GLY A 361 -0.34 -4.22 -8.20
CA GLY A 361 -0.79 -4.10 -6.81
C GLY A 361 0.07 -3.12 -5.99
N GLY A 362 1.39 -3.15 -6.16
CA GLY A 362 2.30 -2.18 -5.54
C GLY A 362 1.97 -0.74 -5.94
N LEU A 363 1.73 -0.49 -7.22
CA LEU A 363 1.40 0.83 -7.76
C LEU A 363 0.04 1.34 -7.26
N MET A 364 -0.95 0.45 -7.15
CA MET A 364 -2.26 0.77 -6.56
C MET A 364 -2.25 0.82 -5.03
N CYS A 365 -1.09 0.66 -4.41
CA CYS A 365 -0.86 0.91 -3.01
C CYS A 365 -0.09 2.22 -2.79
N ARG A 366 1.04 2.39 -3.50
CA ARG A 366 1.86 3.60 -3.45
C ARG A 366 2.58 3.89 -4.77
N TYR A 367 2.74 5.17 -5.09
CA TYR A 367 3.30 5.60 -6.37
C TYR A 367 4.80 5.31 -6.53
N GLU A 368 5.57 5.15 -5.45
CA GLU A 368 7.00 4.80 -5.57
C GLU A 368 7.22 3.41 -6.21
N ALA A 369 6.21 2.55 -6.19
CA ALA A 369 6.23 1.28 -6.91
C ALA A 369 6.32 1.45 -8.43
N ALA A 370 6.03 2.63 -8.99
CA ALA A 370 6.28 2.93 -10.39
C ALA A 370 7.77 2.80 -10.75
N VAL A 371 8.65 3.33 -9.89
CA VAL A 371 10.10 3.26 -10.10
C VAL A 371 10.62 1.84 -9.92
N TRP A 372 10.06 1.10 -8.97
CA TRP A 372 10.32 -0.34 -8.83
C TRP A 372 9.92 -1.13 -10.08
N THR A 373 8.74 -0.85 -10.63
CA THR A 373 8.25 -1.48 -11.86
C THR A 373 9.18 -1.18 -13.03
N ALA A 374 9.58 0.08 -13.19
CA ALA A 374 10.53 0.48 -14.23
C ALA A 374 11.88 -0.22 -14.07
N ALA A 375 12.42 -0.28 -12.85
CA ALA A 375 13.66 -0.98 -12.56
C ALA A 375 13.57 -2.49 -12.84
N MET A 376 12.44 -3.12 -12.54
CA MET A 376 12.21 -4.54 -12.84
C MET A 376 12.05 -4.79 -14.33
N ALA A 377 11.39 -3.90 -15.08
CA ALA A 377 11.35 -3.96 -16.54
C ALA A 377 12.77 -3.89 -17.14
N LEU A 378 13.59 -2.96 -16.65
CA LEU A 378 15.01 -2.87 -17.03
C LEU A 378 15.79 -4.13 -16.64
N ALA A 379 15.48 -4.73 -15.48
CA ALA A 379 16.09 -5.98 -15.03
C ALA A 379 15.78 -7.15 -15.99
N PHE A 380 14.54 -7.28 -16.44
CA PHE A 380 14.17 -8.23 -17.50
C PHE A 380 14.92 -7.95 -18.80
N MET A 381 15.02 -6.67 -19.20
CA MET A 381 15.74 -6.28 -20.42
C MET A 381 17.21 -6.68 -20.39
N VAL A 382 17.96 -6.28 -19.34
CA VAL A 382 19.40 -6.58 -19.24
C VAL A 382 19.67 -8.08 -19.09
N THR A 383 18.78 -8.80 -18.41
CA THR A 383 18.90 -10.25 -18.24
C THR A 383 18.63 -11.00 -19.54
N LEU A 384 17.57 -10.65 -20.27
CA LEU A 384 17.20 -11.30 -21.54
C LEU A 384 18.15 -10.95 -22.69
N TYR A 385 18.68 -9.72 -22.69
CA TYR A 385 19.65 -9.29 -23.70
C TYR A 385 21.05 -9.86 -23.45
N GLU A 386 21.30 -10.36 -22.23
CA GLU A 386 22.61 -10.77 -21.72
C GLU A 386 23.64 -9.65 -21.91
N GLY A 387 23.24 -8.42 -21.55
CA GLY A 387 24.02 -7.21 -21.77
C GLY A 387 23.23 -5.95 -21.49
N ILE A 388 23.81 -4.80 -21.81
CA ILE A 388 23.08 -3.52 -21.79
C ILE A 388 22.51 -3.27 -23.20
N PRO A 389 21.17 -3.23 -23.37
CA PRO A 389 20.55 -2.89 -24.65
C PRO A 389 21.09 -1.56 -25.20
N GLY A 390 21.36 -1.51 -26.50
CA GLY A 390 22.00 -0.35 -27.14
C GLY A 390 23.53 -0.34 -27.11
N PHE A 391 24.17 -1.21 -26.32
CA PHE A 391 25.62 -1.33 -26.21
C PHE A 391 26.10 -2.75 -26.52
N PRO A 392 26.24 -3.14 -27.81
CA PRO A 392 26.58 -4.51 -28.21
C PRO A 392 27.90 -5.05 -27.63
N TYR A 393 28.88 -4.17 -27.40
CA TYR A 393 30.18 -4.51 -26.81
C TYR A 393 30.09 -4.91 -25.33
N LEU A 394 28.97 -4.56 -24.66
CA LEU A 394 28.64 -4.96 -23.29
C LEU A 394 27.68 -6.16 -23.28
N ARG A 395 27.73 -7.04 -24.27
CA ARG A 395 27.06 -8.35 -24.20
C ARG A 395 28.01 -9.42 -23.66
N THR A 396 27.45 -10.45 -23.04
CA THR A 396 28.20 -11.63 -22.67
C THR A 396 28.82 -12.27 -23.91
N PRO A 397 30.13 -12.60 -23.92
CA PRO A 397 30.75 -13.36 -25.01
C PRO A 397 30.03 -14.68 -25.22
N GLY A 398 29.73 -15.04 -26.47
CA GLY A 398 28.97 -16.24 -26.80
C GLY A 398 27.45 -16.12 -26.63
N ALA A 399 26.93 -14.95 -26.23
CA ALA A 399 25.50 -14.70 -26.20
C ALA A 399 24.90 -14.90 -27.61
N GLY A 400 23.73 -15.52 -27.67
CA GLY A 400 23.05 -15.82 -28.94
C GLY A 400 22.68 -14.57 -29.75
N SER A 401 22.03 -14.77 -30.89
CA SER A 401 21.67 -13.68 -31.81
C SER A 401 20.99 -12.50 -31.10
N ALA A 402 21.51 -11.29 -31.33
CA ALA A 402 20.97 -10.05 -30.76
C ALA A 402 19.53 -9.77 -31.23
N SER A 403 19.14 -10.21 -32.44
CA SER A 403 17.76 -10.08 -32.91
C SER A 403 16.81 -10.99 -32.13
N ALA A 404 17.20 -12.24 -31.89
CA ALA A 404 16.42 -13.19 -31.10
C ALA A 404 16.29 -12.76 -29.63
N ALA A 405 17.35 -12.15 -29.06
CA ALA A 405 17.31 -11.57 -27.72
C ALA A 405 16.35 -10.38 -27.65
N ARG A 406 16.38 -9.48 -28.64
CA ARG A 406 15.43 -8.34 -28.74
C ARG A 406 13.98 -8.78 -28.82
N LEU A 407 13.68 -9.82 -29.60
CA LEU A 407 12.32 -10.35 -29.70
C LEU A 407 11.82 -10.90 -28.36
N ARG A 408 12.63 -11.76 -27.71
CA ARG A 408 12.31 -12.32 -26.38
C ARG A 408 12.12 -11.24 -25.31
N MET A 409 12.96 -10.21 -25.36
CA MET A 409 12.86 -9.03 -24.49
C MET A 409 11.55 -8.31 -24.71
N SER A 410 11.20 -8.00 -25.97
CA SER A 410 9.96 -7.28 -26.28
C SER A 410 8.73 -8.00 -25.75
N SER A 411 8.59 -9.31 -26.02
CA SER A 411 7.42 -10.08 -25.57
C SER A 411 7.35 -10.19 -24.05
N SER A 412 8.49 -10.41 -23.37
CA SER A 412 8.51 -10.58 -21.91
C SER A 412 8.27 -9.27 -21.18
N VAL A 413 8.85 -8.16 -21.65
CA VAL A 413 8.64 -6.83 -21.05
C VAL A 413 7.19 -6.41 -21.24
N TRP A 414 6.57 -6.65 -22.40
CA TRP A 414 5.15 -6.39 -22.59
C TRP A 414 4.27 -7.26 -21.70
N ALA A 415 4.56 -8.55 -21.57
CA ALA A 415 3.83 -9.44 -20.66
C ALA A 415 3.94 -8.99 -19.20
N PHE A 416 5.10 -8.45 -18.79
CA PHE A 416 5.32 -7.88 -17.48
C PHE A 416 4.57 -6.55 -17.27
N LEU A 417 4.68 -5.62 -18.23
CA LEU A 417 4.13 -4.28 -18.10
C LEU A 417 2.62 -4.22 -18.31
N ALA A 418 2.03 -5.13 -19.08
CA ALA A 418 0.61 -5.07 -19.45
C ALA A 418 -0.34 -4.95 -18.23
N PRO A 419 -0.21 -5.74 -17.14
CA PRO A 419 -1.04 -5.57 -15.95
C PRO A 419 -0.87 -4.20 -15.30
N THR A 420 0.36 -3.73 -15.14
CA THR A 420 0.63 -2.43 -14.49
C THR A 420 0.15 -1.26 -15.36
N ALA A 421 0.38 -1.33 -16.67
CA ALA A 421 -0.07 -0.34 -17.64
C ALA A 421 -1.60 -0.25 -17.71
N PHE A 422 -2.29 -1.40 -17.69
CA PHE A 422 -3.75 -1.43 -17.66
C PHE A 422 -4.29 -0.74 -16.40
N VAL A 423 -3.76 -1.11 -15.23
CA VAL A 423 -4.23 -0.60 -13.95
C VAL A 423 -3.97 0.91 -13.79
N ILE A 424 -2.79 1.41 -14.19
CA ILE A 424 -2.52 2.86 -14.14
C ILE A 424 -3.36 3.64 -15.16
N MET A 425 -3.65 3.06 -16.33
CA MET A 425 -4.52 3.68 -17.32
C MET A 425 -5.94 3.82 -16.77
N VAL A 426 -6.49 2.78 -16.15
CA VAL A 426 -7.79 2.85 -15.47
C VAL A 426 -7.77 3.91 -14.38
N TRP A 427 -6.71 3.94 -13.55
CA TRP A 427 -6.58 4.95 -12.48
C TRP A 427 -6.57 6.38 -13.02
N VAL A 428 -5.82 6.65 -14.09
CA VAL A 428 -5.75 7.97 -14.76
C VAL A 428 -7.10 8.36 -15.35
N ILE A 429 -7.80 7.41 -16.00
CA ILE A 429 -9.14 7.65 -16.55
C ILE A 429 -10.11 8.01 -15.43
N LEU A 430 -10.12 7.26 -14.33
CA LEU A 430 -10.99 7.56 -13.18
C LEU A 430 -10.68 8.93 -12.57
N ASN A 431 -9.41 9.28 -12.42
CA ASN A 431 -8.98 10.60 -11.95
C ASN A 431 -9.51 11.72 -12.89
N GLN A 432 -9.41 11.55 -14.21
CA GLN A 432 -9.94 12.50 -15.18
C GLN A 432 -11.46 12.65 -15.10
N GLN A 433 -12.19 11.53 -15.04
CA GLN A 433 -13.65 11.52 -15.10
C GLN A 433 -14.28 12.04 -13.81
N ILE A 434 -13.67 11.76 -12.65
CA ILE A 434 -14.27 12.04 -11.34
C ILE A 434 -13.66 13.29 -10.70
N ALA A 435 -12.33 13.43 -10.72
CA ALA A 435 -11.64 14.56 -10.10
C ALA A 435 -11.31 15.68 -11.09
N GLY A 436 -11.73 15.56 -12.36
CA GLY A 436 -11.54 16.56 -13.41
C GLY A 436 -10.10 16.66 -13.95
N SER A 437 -9.13 15.90 -13.42
CA SER A 437 -7.72 15.96 -13.81
C SER A 437 -7.10 14.56 -13.88
N PRO A 438 -6.39 14.20 -14.96
CA PRO A 438 -5.86 12.85 -15.14
C PRO A 438 -4.70 12.54 -14.18
N LEU A 439 -4.07 13.59 -13.66
CA LEU A 439 -2.98 13.55 -12.69
C LEU A 439 -3.40 14.22 -11.38
N TYR A 440 -4.68 14.12 -11.00
CA TYR A 440 -5.18 14.69 -9.76
C TYR A 440 -4.39 14.20 -8.54
N PHE A 441 -4.00 12.93 -8.51
CA PHE A 441 -3.10 12.41 -7.46
C PHE A 441 -1.73 13.11 -7.32
N LEU A 442 -1.25 13.77 -8.37
CA LEU A 442 0.03 14.48 -8.36
C LEU A 442 -0.10 15.95 -7.98
N ASN A 443 -1.25 16.58 -8.28
CA ASN A 443 -1.43 18.03 -8.18
C ASN A 443 -2.60 18.46 -7.27
N GLY A 444 -3.44 17.52 -6.84
CA GLY A 444 -4.62 17.80 -6.02
C GLY A 444 -4.28 18.17 -4.58
N PRO A 445 -5.23 18.75 -3.84
CA PRO A 445 -5.09 19.03 -2.41
C PRO A 445 -4.73 17.74 -1.64
N GLY A 446 -3.65 17.77 -0.86
CA GLY A 446 -3.14 16.59 -0.13
C GLY A 446 -2.18 15.69 -0.91
N SER A 447 -1.87 16.00 -2.17
CA SER A 447 -0.76 15.36 -2.89
C SER A 447 0.59 15.73 -2.27
N THR A 448 1.60 14.86 -2.38
CA THR A 448 2.93 15.13 -1.83
C THR A 448 3.56 16.41 -2.39
N ARG A 449 3.22 16.78 -3.63
CA ARG A 449 3.67 18.03 -4.27
C ARG A 449 3.18 19.28 -3.55
N MET A 450 2.00 19.19 -2.94
CA MET A 450 1.34 20.27 -2.21
C MET A 450 1.47 20.09 -0.69
N SER A 451 2.26 19.12 -0.24
CA SER A 451 2.32 18.73 1.16
C SER A 451 3.23 19.68 1.96
N PRO A 452 2.73 20.30 3.04
CA PRO A 452 3.41 21.35 3.79
C PRO A 452 4.64 20.84 4.56
N ASP A 453 4.76 19.52 4.75
CA ASP A 453 5.86 18.81 5.42
C ASP A 453 7.04 18.50 4.48
N THR A 454 7.16 19.20 3.35
CA THR A 454 8.25 19.02 2.37
C THR A 454 9.23 20.18 2.43
N ALA A 455 10.53 19.93 2.22
CA ALA A 455 11.55 20.98 2.29
C ALA A 455 11.32 22.12 1.29
N LYS A 456 10.70 21.81 0.15
CA LYS A 456 10.31 22.80 -0.87
C LYS A 456 9.27 23.80 -0.37
N LEU A 457 8.36 23.38 0.51
CA LEU A 457 7.26 24.21 1.02
C LEU A 457 7.53 24.77 2.43
N ALA A 458 8.16 23.99 3.31
CA ALA A 458 8.48 24.41 4.67
C ALA A 458 9.82 25.16 4.80
N GLY A 459 10.73 25.03 3.82
CA GLY A 459 12.05 25.64 3.87
C GLY A 459 12.82 25.26 5.15
N GLU A 460 13.50 26.24 5.75
CA GLU A 460 14.22 26.09 7.02
C GLU A 460 13.30 25.71 8.20
N GLY A 461 12.01 26.04 8.13
CA GLY A 461 11.03 25.66 9.15
C GLY A 461 10.91 24.14 9.33
N LEU A 462 11.24 23.35 8.31
CA LEU A 462 11.28 21.90 8.40
C LEU A 462 12.39 21.41 9.33
N ALA A 463 13.55 22.08 9.30
CA ALA A 463 14.70 21.74 10.13
C ALA A 463 14.43 21.99 11.62
N ALA A 464 13.59 22.97 11.95
CA ALA A 464 13.15 23.25 13.30
C ALA A 464 12.15 22.19 13.84
N TYR A 465 11.46 21.47 12.95
CA TYR A 465 10.42 20.51 13.34
C TYR A 465 10.98 19.17 13.82
N SER A 466 12.06 18.67 13.18
CA SER A 466 12.68 17.41 13.59
C SER A 466 14.10 17.22 13.04
N PRO A 467 14.94 16.38 13.67
CA PRO A 467 16.24 15.99 13.11
C PRO A 467 16.16 15.38 11.71
N GLN A 468 15.04 14.73 11.39
CA GLN A 468 14.79 14.17 10.07
C GLN A 468 14.43 15.26 9.05
N GLY A 469 13.69 16.27 9.49
CA GLY A 469 13.41 17.48 8.72
C GLY A 469 14.69 18.21 8.32
N LEU A 470 15.64 18.33 9.26
CA LEU A 470 16.96 18.90 9.01
C LEU A 470 17.72 18.12 7.93
N LEU A 471 17.69 16.78 7.98
CA LEU A 471 18.38 15.94 7.00
C LEU A 471 17.81 16.11 5.58
N VAL A 472 16.48 16.13 5.44
CA VAL A 472 15.83 16.35 4.14
C VAL A 472 16.07 17.77 3.64
N PHE A 473 15.99 18.76 4.53
CA PHE A 473 16.30 20.15 4.20
C PHE A 473 17.74 20.31 3.69
N HIS A 474 18.72 19.68 4.35
CA HIS A 474 20.10 19.67 3.89
C HIS A 474 20.29 18.99 2.53
N ALA A 475 19.46 18.01 2.17
CA ALA A 475 19.51 17.36 0.87
C ALA A 475 18.93 18.24 -0.25
N TYR A 476 18.03 19.19 0.06
CA TYR A 476 17.35 20.04 -0.91
C TYR A 476 18.36 20.84 -1.74
N HIS A 477 18.38 20.61 -3.05
CA HIS A 477 19.33 21.14 -4.02
C HIS A 477 20.83 20.93 -3.68
N SER A 478 21.14 19.95 -2.84
CA SER A 478 22.49 19.68 -2.35
C SER A 478 22.90 18.23 -2.57
N ILE A 479 23.93 18.01 -3.39
CA ILE A 479 24.49 16.67 -3.65
C ILE A 479 25.12 16.10 -2.38
N SER A 480 25.90 16.92 -1.66
CA SER A 480 26.54 16.49 -0.40
C SER A 480 25.50 16.14 0.66
N GLY A 481 24.44 16.96 0.79
CA GLY A 481 23.32 16.68 1.69
C GLY A 481 22.57 15.40 1.31
N THR A 482 22.38 15.15 0.01
CA THR A 482 21.78 13.90 -0.48
C THR A 482 22.64 12.69 -0.16
N VAL A 483 23.97 12.79 -0.29
CA VAL A 483 24.91 11.73 0.12
C VAL A 483 24.87 11.50 1.62
N ILE A 484 24.84 12.57 2.44
CA ILE A 484 24.70 12.45 3.90
C ILE A 484 23.38 11.76 4.24
N MET A 485 22.29 12.11 3.57
CA MET A 485 21.00 11.45 3.74
C MET A 485 21.08 9.96 3.40
N LEU A 486 21.69 9.58 2.29
CA LEU A 486 21.92 8.17 1.94
C LEU A 486 22.72 7.45 3.04
N LEU A 487 23.84 8.02 3.48
CA LEU A 487 24.73 7.41 4.46
C LEU A 487 24.04 7.25 5.82
N ASP A 488 23.30 8.26 6.28
CA ASP A 488 22.54 8.20 7.52
C ASP A 488 21.45 7.12 7.46
N ARG A 489 20.65 7.09 6.38
CA ARG A 489 19.56 6.12 6.22
C ARG A 489 20.06 4.70 6.02
N ALA A 490 21.12 4.51 5.23
CA ALA A 490 21.78 3.22 5.07
C ALA A 490 22.39 2.76 6.39
N ALA A 491 23.10 3.63 7.11
CA ALA A 491 23.66 3.30 8.42
C ALA A 491 22.54 2.87 9.38
N PHE A 492 21.42 3.60 9.42
CA PHE A 492 20.32 3.34 10.34
C PHE A 492 19.57 2.03 10.05
N PHE A 493 19.13 1.82 8.80
CA PHE A 493 18.26 0.71 8.43
C PHE A 493 18.98 -0.53 7.91
N SER A 494 20.14 -0.38 7.29
CA SER A 494 20.85 -1.49 6.67
C SER A 494 22.35 -1.20 6.52
N PRO A 495 23.13 -1.18 7.61
CA PRO A 495 24.54 -0.78 7.59
C PRO A 495 25.41 -1.65 6.65
N HIS A 496 24.94 -2.84 6.27
CA HIS A 496 25.59 -3.74 5.32
C HIS A 496 25.28 -3.48 3.84
N ILE A 497 24.27 -2.67 3.48
CA ILE A 497 23.78 -2.60 2.10
C ILE A 497 24.82 -2.04 1.12
N LEU A 498 25.56 -1.01 1.53
CA LEU A 498 26.59 -0.38 0.70
C LEU A 498 27.73 -1.37 0.43
N LEU A 499 28.22 -2.05 1.47
CA LEU A 499 29.25 -3.07 1.34
C LEU A 499 28.77 -4.24 0.49
N ALA A 500 27.55 -4.74 0.74
CA ALA A 500 26.96 -5.81 -0.06
C ALA A 500 26.85 -5.41 -1.54
N SER A 501 26.49 -4.16 -1.83
CA SER A 501 26.44 -3.63 -3.19
C SER A 501 27.82 -3.66 -3.84
N VAL A 502 28.83 -3.07 -3.19
CA VAL A 502 30.22 -3.07 -3.70
C VAL A 502 30.73 -4.48 -3.96
N MET A 503 30.46 -5.42 -3.05
CA MET A 503 30.90 -6.83 -3.20
C MET A 503 30.22 -7.57 -4.35
N THR A 504 29.07 -7.09 -4.83
CA THR A 504 28.37 -7.68 -5.98
C THR A 504 28.77 -7.08 -7.33
N ILE A 505 29.38 -5.88 -7.36
CA ILE A 505 29.84 -5.21 -8.59
C ILE A 505 30.81 -6.08 -9.42
N PRO A 506 31.82 -6.78 -8.82
CA PRO A 506 32.72 -7.65 -9.57
C PRO A 506 32.02 -8.73 -10.41
N PHE A 507 30.85 -9.23 -9.98
CA PHE A 507 30.07 -10.20 -10.75
C PHE A 507 29.46 -9.58 -12.01
N VAL A 508 29.06 -8.31 -11.94
CA VAL A 508 28.55 -7.58 -13.11
C VAL A 508 29.70 -7.23 -14.05
N VAL A 509 30.79 -6.66 -13.52
CA VAL A 509 31.88 -6.10 -14.34
C VAL A 509 32.76 -7.19 -14.94
N PHE A 510 33.26 -8.12 -14.12
CA PHE A 510 34.23 -9.12 -14.57
C PHE A 510 33.57 -10.41 -15.06
N ARG A 511 32.46 -10.82 -14.44
CA ARG A 511 31.73 -12.04 -14.86
C ARG A 511 30.59 -11.79 -15.83
N ARG A 512 30.26 -10.53 -16.12
CA ARG A 512 29.13 -10.15 -17.00
C ARG A 512 27.82 -10.83 -16.58
N ASP A 513 27.61 -11.02 -15.28
CA ASP A 513 26.38 -11.57 -14.73
C ASP A 513 25.31 -10.48 -14.60
N TYR A 514 24.62 -10.19 -15.71
CA TYR A 514 23.57 -9.15 -15.76
C TYR A 514 22.35 -9.45 -14.88
N ARG A 515 22.23 -10.67 -14.34
CA ARG A 515 21.20 -11.01 -13.35
C ARG A 515 21.44 -10.23 -12.06
N VAL A 516 22.72 -10.09 -11.67
CA VAL A 516 23.14 -9.27 -10.52
C VAL A 516 22.81 -7.80 -10.75
N LEU A 517 23.08 -7.30 -11.95
CA LEU A 517 22.74 -5.92 -12.32
C LEU A 517 21.25 -5.67 -12.20
N GLY A 518 20.42 -6.60 -12.68
CA GLY A 518 18.96 -6.54 -12.53
C GLY A 518 18.52 -6.50 -11.06
N ILE A 519 19.08 -7.36 -10.20
CA ILE A 519 18.77 -7.37 -8.76
C ILE A 519 19.21 -6.05 -8.10
N LEU A 520 20.41 -5.55 -8.40
CA LEU A 520 20.91 -4.27 -7.88
C LEU A 520 19.99 -3.11 -8.28
N GLY A 521 19.58 -3.05 -9.56
CA GLY A 521 18.67 -2.03 -10.06
C GLY A 521 17.33 -2.06 -9.33
N ILE A 522 16.74 -3.24 -9.12
CA ILE A 522 15.49 -3.40 -8.38
C ILE A 522 15.65 -2.96 -6.91
N VAL A 523 16.65 -3.49 -6.20
CA VAL A 523 16.90 -3.24 -4.76
C VAL A 523 17.10 -1.75 -4.47
N TRP A 524 17.85 -1.03 -5.32
CA TRP A 524 18.16 0.38 -5.11
C TRP A 524 17.10 1.35 -5.67
N SER A 525 16.16 0.88 -6.50
CA SER A 525 15.22 1.74 -7.24
C SER A 525 14.45 2.74 -6.36
N ILE A 526 13.80 2.27 -5.30
CA ILE A 526 13.01 3.13 -4.38
C ILE A 526 13.92 4.05 -3.57
N THR A 527 15.11 3.60 -3.18
CA THR A 527 16.08 4.43 -2.46
C THR A 527 16.61 5.56 -3.35
N VAL A 528 16.95 5.26 -4.60
CA VAL A 528 17.36 6.27 -5.58
C VAL A 528 16.23 7.26 -5.82
N PHE A 529 14.99 6.79 -5.95
CA PHE A 529 13.83 7.67 -6.03
C PHE A 529 13.72 8.59 -4.80
N ALA A 530 13.81 8.04 -3.59
CA ALA A 530 13.77 8.82 -2.35
C ALA A 530 14.86 9.90 -2.30
N LEU A 531 16.08 9.56 -2.73
CA LEU A 531 17.21 10.50 -2.83
C LEU A 531 16.93 11.60 -3.86
N ILE A 532 16.41 11.27 -5.04
CA ILE A 532 16.04 12.25 -6.07
C ILE A 532 14.95 13.18 -5.53
N THR A 533 13.91 12.64 -4.91
CA THR A 533 12.83 13.46 -4.34
C THR A 533 13.29 14.31 -3.15
N GLY A 534 14.26 13.83 -2.37
CA GLY A 534 14.88 14.61 -1.29
C GLY A 534 15.72 15.76 -1.84
N TYR A 535 16.50 15.50 -2.90
CA TYR A 535 17.21 16.55 -3.64
C TYR A 535 16.25 17.60 -4.22
N LEU A 536 15.09 17.17 -4.72
CA LEU A 536 14.04 18.07 -5.21
C LEU A 536 13.20 18.71 -4.09
N GLY A 537 13.50 18.40 -2.82
CA GLY A 537 12.80 18.93 -1.65
C GLY A 537 11.35 18.50 -1.51
N SER A 538 10.91 17.48 -2.26
CA SER A 538 9.53 16.98 -2.29
C SER A 538 9.34 15.70 -1.48
N PHE A 539 10.38 15.22 -0.80
CA PHE A 539 10.32 14.01 0.02
C PHE A 539 9.96 14.36 1.47
N PRO A 540 8.93 13.76 2.07
CA PRO A 540 8.59 14.05 3.46
C PRO A 540 9.60 13.44 4.45
N PRO A 541 9.83 14.05 5.62
CA PRO A 541 10.91 13.70 6.55
C PRO A 541 10.59 12.51 7.47
N TYR A 542 9.91 11.48 6.97
CA TYR A 542 9.57 10.29 7.77
C TYR A 542 10.57 9.15 7.55
N GLN A 543 11.08 8.57 8.63
CA GLN A 543 11.96 7.40 8.59
C GLN A 543 11.26 6.14 8.07
N ARG A 544 9.94 6.01 8.25
CA ARG A 544 9.14 4.89 7.73
C ARG A 544 9.15 4.76 6.21
N TYR A 545 9.63 5.75 5.46
CA TYR A 545 9.84 5.59 4.01
C TYR A 545 11.16 4.88 3.66
N TRP A 546 12.02 4.63 4.66
CA TRP A 546 13.34 4.06 4.48
C TRP A 546 13.49 2.64 5.04
N TYR A 547 12.53 2.11 5.81
CA TYR A 547 12.67 0.78 6.42
C TYR A 547 12.87 -0.34 5.38
N TRP A 548 12.47 -0.11 4.13
CA TRP A 548 12.70 -1.03 3.01
C TRP A 548 14.18 -1.31 2.73
N LEU A 549 15.09 -0.41 3.12
CA LEU A 549 16.53 -0.66 3.06
C LEU A 549 16.94 -1.92 3.83
N GLY A 550 16.28 -2.21 4.97
CA GLY A 550 16.53 -3.38 5.80
C GLY A 550 16.38 -4.71 5.02
N PRO A 551 15.18 -5.08 4.56
CA PRO A 551 14.97 -6.31 3.81
C PRO A 551 15.77 -6.33 2.50
N MET A 552 15.95 -5.20 1.80
CA MET A 552 16.72 -5.15 0.55
C MET A 552 18.22 -5.38 0.76
N GLY A 553 18.80 -4.82 1.82
CA GLY A 553 20.19 -5.11 2.17
C GLY A 553 20.39 -6.57 2.55
N ILE A 554 19.44 -7.17 3.29
CA ILE A 554 19.48 -8.60 3.62
C ILE A 554 19.40 -9.47 2.35
N VAL A 555 18.53 -9.12 1.39
CA VAL A 555 18.44 -9.80 0.08
C VAL A 555 19.78 -9.78 -0.65
N LEU A 556 20.42 -8.62 -0.71
CA LEU A 556 21.68 -8.44 -1.43
C LEU A 556 22.85 -9.17 -0.74
N SER A 557 22.94 -9.08 0.59
CA SER A 557 23.92 -9.84 1.36
C SER A 557 23.71 -11.34 1.24
N THR A 558 22.46 -11.81 1.28
CA THR A 558 22.12 -13.23 1.09
C THR A 558 22.61 -13.72 -0.27
N TYR A 559 22.39 -12.93 -1.33
CA TYR A 559 22.87 -13.26 -2.67
C TYR A 559 24.39 -13.46 -2.71
N GLY A 560 25.16 -12.58 -2.05
CA GLY A 560 26.61 -12.67 -1.97
C GLY A 560 27.10 -13.86 -1.11
N ILE A 561 26.56 -13.99 0.10
CA ILE A 561 27.03 -14.99 1.09
C ILE A 561 26.81 -16.42 0.61
N VAL A 562 25.69 -16.71 -0.07
CA VAL A 562 25.40 -18.05 -0.60
C VAL A 562 26.47 -18.52 -1.60
N ARG A 563 27.16 -17.59 -2.28
CA ARG A 563 28.21 -17.88 -3.25
C ARG A 563 29.61 -18.05 -2.65
N VAL A 564 29.77 -17.82 -1.35
CA VAL A 564 31.03 -18.04 -0.65
C VAL A 564 31.25 -19.54 -0.47
N GLN A 565 32.34 -20.06 -1.04
CA GLN A 565 32.68 -21.49 -1.00
C GLN A 565 33.29 -21.90 0.34
N ALA A 566 34.16 -21.05 0.91
CA ALA A 566 34.81 -21.31 2.19
C ALA A 566 33.78 -21.36 3.33
N TRP A 567 33.60 -22.54 3.94
CA TRP A 567 32.57 -22.76 4.94
C TRP A 567 32.70 -21.84 6.16
N GLY A 568 33.91 -21.71 6.72
CA GLY A 568 34.17 -20.85 7.88
C GLY A 568 33.84 -19.38 7.62
N ALA A 569 34.28 -18.85 6.48
CA ALA A 569 33.95 -17.48 6.05
C ALA A 569 32.44 -17.30 5.83
N ARG A 570 31.77 -18.27 5.21
CA ARG A 570 30.33 -18.23 4.99
C ARG A 570 29.54 -18.21 6.29
N VAL A 571 29.95 -19.00 7.29
CA VAL A 571 29.32 -19.01 8.63
C VAL A 571 29.52 -17.65 9.32
N LEU A 572 30.74 -17.13 9.32
CA LEU A 572 31.04 -15.81 9.89
C LEU A 572 30.18 -14.71 9.26
N LEU A 573 30.08 -14.69 7.93
CA LEU A 573 29.27 -13.70 7.21
C LEU A 573 27.78 -13.78 7.56
N TRP A 574 27.23 -14.99 7.77
CA TRP A 574 25.85 -15.14 8.25
C TRP A 574 25.67 -14.58 9.67
N VAL A 575 26.61 -14.85 10.58
CA VAL A 575 26.57 -14.32 11.95
C VAL A 575 26.61 -12.79 11.94
N VAL A 576 27.53 -12.21 11.16
CA VAL A 576 27.64 -10.75 11.00
C VAL A 576 26.36 -10.18 10.40
N LEU A 577 25.81 -10.79 9.34
CA LEU A 577 24.56 -10.32 8.73
C LEU A 577 23.40 -10.36 9.72
N VAL A 578 23.27 -11.41 10.53
CA VAL A 578 22.22 -11.50 11.56
C VAL A 578 22.36 -10.34 12.56
N MET A 579 23.56 -10.09 13.08
CA MET A 579 23.79 -8.96 14.00
C MET A 579 23.43 -7.61 13.36
N LEU A 580 23.85 -7.38 12.12
CA LEU A 580 23.54 -6.15 11.40
C LEU A 580 22.05 -6.01 11.05
N ALA A 581 21.37 -7.11 10.75
CA ALA A 581 19.93 -7.14 10.45
C ALA A 581 19.06 -6.79 11.67
N PHE A 582 19.49 -7.13 12.90
CA PHE A 582 18.79 -6.74 14.14
C PHE A 582 19.17 -5.35 14.65
N SER A 583 20.29 -4.77 14.17
CA SER A 583 20.75 -3.46 14.65
C SER A 583 19.74 -2.31 14.51
N PRO A 584 18.88 -2.22 13.47
CA PRO A 584 17.86 -1.17 13.40
C PRO A 584 16.81 -1.28 14.50
N ASN A 585 16.50 -2.52 14.94
CA ASN A 585 15.51 -2.77 15.99
C ASN A 585 16.02 -2.26 17.33
N VAL A 586 17.30 -2.57 17.64
CA VAL A 586 17.97 -2.07 18.85
C VAL A 586 18.06 -0.54 18.84
N ARG A 587 18.46 0.06 17.71
CA ARG A 587 18.59 1.52 17.60
C ARG A 587 17.25 2.24 17.71
N THR A 588 16.20 1.70 17.11
CA THR A 588 14.86 2.30 17.20
C THR A 588 14.33 2.22 18.62
N PHE A 589 14.52 1.08 19.29
CA PHE A 589 14.18 0.91 20.69
C PHE A 589 14.93 1.91 21.58
N GLN A 590 16.26 2.00 21.44
CA GLN A 590 17.10 2.95 22.20
C GLN A 590 16.70 4.40 21.97
N LYS A 591 16.50 4.81 20.71
CA LYS A 591 16.06 6.18 20.39
C LYS A 591 14.72 6.47 21.02
N THR A 592 13.73 5.60 20.86
CA THR A 592 12.38 5.84 21.38
C THR A 592 12.33 5.79 22.91
N TYR A 593 13.15 4.94 23.54
CA TYR A 593 13.30 4.91 24.99
C TYR A 593 13.91 6.21 25.55
N ALA A 594 14.79 6.86 24.78
CA ALA A 594 15.49 8.08 25.17
C ALA A 594 14.79 9.38 24.72
N ALA A 595 13.91 9.34 23.72
CA ALA A 595 13.41 10.52 22.99
C ALA A 595 12.37 11.39 23.71
N PHE A 596 12.05 11.14 24.98
CA PHE A 596 10.98 11.86 25.66
C PHE A 596 11.54 12.72 26.80
N ASP A 597 11.63 14.01 26.49
CA ASP A 597 12.11 15.11 27.35
C ASP A 597 10.96 15.86 28.04
N ASP A 598 9.69 15.47 27.81
CA ASP A 598 8.57 15.99 28.59
C ASP A 598 8.73 15.56 30.05
N ALA A 599 8.87 16.52 30.96
CA ALA A 599 8.80 16.38 32.41
C ALA A 599 9.20 14.98 32.96
N GLN A 600 10.48 14.62 32.93
CA GLN A 600 11.03 13.34 33.46
C GLN A 600 10.05 12.14 33.38
N PRO A 601 9.81 11.58 32.18
CA PRO A 601 8.81 10.52 32.03
C PRO A 601 9.25 9.29 32.81
N THR A 602 8.27 8.61 33.41
CA THR A 602 8.51 7.40 34.20
C THR A 602 9.15 6.30 33.35
N ASN A 603 9.86 5.37 33.99
CA ASN A 603 10.44 4.23 33.28
C ASN A 603 9.39 3.39 32.53
N GLU A 604 8.17 3.33 33.06
CA GLU A 604 7.04 2.65 32.42
C GLU A 604 6.63 3.35 31.12
N GLU A 605 6.51 4.69 31.12
CA GLU A 605 6.17 5.45 29.92
C GLU A 605 7.25 5.37 28.86
N ARG A 606 8.52 5.40 29.26
CA ARG A 606 9.66 5.20 28.35
C ARG A 606 9.61 3.82 27.70
N LEU A 607 9.37 2.77 28.49
CA LEU A 607 9.25 1.41 27.99
C LEU A 607 8.03 1.26 27.06
N ARG A 608 6.89 1.83 27.45
CA ARG A 608 5.65 1.82 26.66
C ARG A 608 5.89 2.49 25.31
N ASN A 609 6.52 3.67 25.28
CA ASN A 609 6.86 4.31 24.02
C ASN A 609 7.87 3.49 23.21
N ALA A 610 8.90 2.93 23.84
CA ALA A 610 9.89 2.11 23.16
C ALA A 610 9.30 0.86 22.47
N LEU A 611 8.17 0.34 22.97
CA LEU A 611 7.47 -0.82 22.40
C LEU A 611 6.35 -0.44 21.41
N PHE A 612 5.70 0.71 21.60
CA PHE A 612 4.44 1.06 20.92
C PHE A 612 4.47 2.35 20.08
N SER A 613 5.61 3.03 20.04
CA SER A 613 5.82 4.25 19.25
C SER A 613 7.09 4.15 18.40
N THR A 614 7.21 4.98 17.38
CA THR A 614 8.45 5.23 16.62
C THR A 614 8.68 6.73 16.62
N PRO A 615 9.91 7.19 16.33
CA PRO A 615 10.20 8.61 16.18
C PRO A 615 9.23 9.37 15.26
N ASP A 616 8.66 8.70 14.26
CA ASP A 616 7.74 9.31 13.29
C ASP A 616 6.27 9.35 13.76
N LEU A 617 5.88 8.53 14.75
CA LEU A 617 4.47 8.35 15.13
C LEU A 617 4.07 9.15 16.39
N GLY A 618 5.03 9.79 17.07
CA GLY A 618 4.79 10.51 18.32
C GLY A 618 4.57 9.56 19.52
N THR A 619 4.44 10.12 20.72
CA THR A 619 4.24 9.34 21.96
C THR A 619 2.98 8.49 21.92
N VAL A 620 2.96 7.41 22.71
CA VAL A 620 1.75 6.65 23.01
C VAL A 620 0.67 7.56 23.61
N GLY A 621 1.03 8.43 24.56
CA GLY A 621 0.12 9.38 25.18
C GLY A 621 -0.50 10.35 24.17
N GLY A 622 0.32 10.98 23.32
CA GLY A 622 -0.19 11.90 22.29
C GLY A 622 -1.10 11.21 21.28
N ARG A 623 -0.82 9.95 20.94
CA ARG A 623 -1.72 9.15 20.08
C ARG A 623 -3.05 8.79 20.75
N GLN A 624 -3.07 8.62 22.07
CA GLN A 624 -4.29 8.40 22.86
C GLN A 624 -5.10 9.68 23.02
N GLU A 625 -4.42 10.81 23.21
CA GLU A 625 -5.03 12.14 23.30
C GLU A 625 -5.79 12.48 22.03
N LEU A 626 -5.25 12.16 20.84
CA LEU A 626 -5.96 12.34 19.57
C LEU A 626 -7.30 11.57 19.50
N VAL A 627 -7.32 10.31 19.96
CA VAL A 627 -8.55 9.50 19.99
C VAL A 627 -9.54 10.07 21.01
N THR A 628 -9.05 10.44 22.18
CA THR A 628 -9.85 11.05 23.25
C THR A 628 -10.46 12.38 22.78
N GLU A 629 -9.69 13.19 22.06
CA GLU A 629 -10.14 14.45 21.46
C GLU A 629 -11.30 14.22 20.50
N TRP A 630 -11.18 13.26 19.57
CA TRP A 630 -12.28 12.96 18.63
C TRP A 630 -13.53 12.42 19.32
N GLN A 631 -13.37 11.59 20.35
CA GLN A 631 -14.50 11.06 21.13
C GLN A 631 -15.22 12.15 21.93
N ALA A 632 -14.45 13.05 22.56
CA ALA A 632 -15.00 14.19 23.28
C ALA A 632 -15.73 15.15 22.32
N LEU A 633 -15.12 15.45 21.18
CA LEU A 633 -15.72 16.29 20.14
C LEU A 633 -17.01 15.65 19.60
N ALA A 634 -16.99 14.35 19.30
CA ALA A 634 -18.18 13.62 18.84
C ALA A 634 -19.31 13.67 19.87
N THR A 635 -18.99 13.55 21.16
CA THR A 635 -19.98 13.63 22.25
C THR A 635 -20.70 14.96 22.27
N GLU A 636 -19.98 16.08 22.12
CA GLU A 636 -20.58 17.41 22.06
C GLU A 636 -21.35 17.63 20.77
N VAL A 637 -20.79 17.24 19.63
CA VAL A 637 -21.46 17.38 18.34
C VAL A 637 -22.76 16.56 18.30
N ASN A 638 -22.81 15.38 18.93
CA ASN A 638 -24.03 14.57 19.03
C ASN A 638 -25.17 15.26 19.83
N LYS A 639 -24.89 16.30 20.64
CA LYS A 639 -25.93 17.09 21.32
C LYS A 639 -26.64 18.08 20.41
N ILE A 640 -26.02 18.45 19.29
CA ILE A 640 -26.66 19.31 18.28
C ILE A 640 -27.85 18.54 17.72
N PRO A 641 -29.03 19.17 17.55
CA PRO A 641 -30.21 18.48 17.04
C PRO A 641 -29.94 17.78 15.68
N PRO A 642 -30.48 16.56 15.46
CA PRO A 642 -30.19 15.76 14.26
C PRO A 642 -30.56 16.43 12.93
N GLU A 643 -31.54 17.34 12.94
CA GLU A 643 -32.01 18.10 11.77
C GLU A 643 -31.03 19.20 11.32
N GLN A 644 -30.07 19.57 12.18
CA GLN A 644 -29.06 20.58 11.84
C GLN A 644 -27.95 19.96 11.02
N VAL A 645 -27.68 20.56 9.86
CA VAL A 645 -26.64 20.12 8.94
C VAL A 645 -25.30 20.77 9.30
N ILE A 646 -24.23 19.97 9.27
CA ILE A 646 -22.88 20.37 9.69
C ILE A 646 -21.90 20.15 8.54
N ILE A 647 -21.16 21.18 8.14
CA ILE A 647 -20.02 21.02 7.25
C ILE A 647 -18.81 20.52 8.04
N LEU A 648 -18.16 19.49 7.53
CA LEU A 648 -16.92 18.95 8.08
C LEU A 648 -15.89 18.73 6.97
N ASP A 649 -14.75 19.39 7.08
CA ASP A 649 -13.64 19.15 6.16
C ASP A 649 -12.87 17.88 6.55
N VAL A 650 -12.90 16.90 5.65
CA VAL A 650 -12.27 15.59 5.87
C VAL A 650 -10.85 15.48 5.29
N ALA A 651 -10.37 16.50 4.55
CA ALA A 651 -9.01 16.51 3.97
C ALA A 651 -7.90 16.72 5.02
N GLY A 652 -8.29 17.02 6.27
CA GLY A 652 -7.40 17.19 7.43
C GLY A 652 -7.84 16.36 8.65
N PRO A 653 -7.70 16.88 9.88
CA PRO A 653 -7.96 16.12 11.10
C PRO A 653 -9.45 15.85 11.38
N GLY A 654 -10.36 16.32 10.52
CA GLY A 654 -11.81 16.17 10.68
C GLY A 654 -12.36 14.79 10.31
N GLY A 655 -11.77 14.10 9.34
CA GLY A 655 -12.26 12.80 8.88
C GLY A 655 -12.48 11.76 10.00
N PRO A 656 -11.52 11.55 10.91
CA PRO A 656 -11.66 10.59 12.01
C PRO A 656 -12.87 10.82 12.93
N LEU A 657 -13.39 12.05 13.04
CA LEU A 657 -14.58 12.36 13.84
C LEU A 657 -15.79 11.55 13.38
N LEU A 658 -15.92 11.30 12.07
CA LEU A 658 -17.03 10.58 11.47
C LEU A 658 -17.18 9.16 12.04
N LEU A 659 -16.11 8.57 12.56
CA LEU A 659 -16.11 7.22 13.12
C LEU A 659 -16.81 7.13 14.48
N TYR A 660 -17.02 8.27 15.16
CA TYR A 660 -17.54 8.35 16.54
C TYR A 660 -18.90 9.06 16.65
N VAL A 661 -19.36 9.75 15.61
CA VAL A 661 -20.67 10.44 15.59
C VAL A 661 -21.82 9.48 15.31
N GLN A 662 -22.98 9.75 15.89
CA GLN A 662 -24.16 8.88 15.79
C GLN A 662 -24.94 9.10 14.48
N HIS A 663 -25.18 10.37 14.12
CA HIS A 663 -25.93 10.75 12.92
C HIS A 663 -24.97 11.22 11.83
N VAL A 664 -24.32 10.29 11.13
CA VAL A 664 -23.32 10.59 10.09
C VAL A 664 -23.94 11.33 8.89
N GLN A 665 -25.21 11.07 8.60
CA GLN A 665 -25.90 11.57 7.40
C GLN A 665 -26.15 13.09 7.42
N ARG A 666 -26.03 13.75 8.57
CA ARG A 666 -26.17 15.22 8.66
C ARG A 666 -24.88 15.96 8.31
N PHE A 667 -23.77 15.25 8.12
CA PHE A 667 -22.49 15.85 7.77
C PHE A 667 -22.36 16.01 6.26
N ILE A 668 -22.17 17.25 5.81
CA ILE A 668 -21.70 17.53 4.47
C ILE A 668 -20.17 17.53 4.51
N THR A 669 -19.57 16.69 3.68
CA THR A 669 -18.11 16.53 3.66
C THR A 669 -17.50 16.97 2.33
N THR A 670 -16.20 17.22 2.30
CA THR A 670 -15.47 17.59 1.07
C THR A 670 -15.44 16.50 0.00
N THR A 671 -15.97 15.31 0.30
CA THR A 671 -16.14 14.18 -0.63
C THR A 671 -17.56 14.03 -1.16
N ASP A 672 -18.52 14.86 -0.71
CA ASP A 672 -19.89 14.84 -1.22
C ASP A 672 -19.94 15.30 -2.67
N ILE A 673 -20.92 14.80 -3.43
CA ILE A 673 -21.08 15.17 -4.84
C ILE A 673 -21.44 16.65 -4.93
N GLY A 674 -20.79 17.38 -5.85
CA GLY A 674 -21.01 18.82 -6.02
C GLY A 674 -20.46 19.69 -4.89
N PHE A 675 -19.69 19.15 -3.93
CA PHE A 675 -19.19 19.96 -2.81
C PHE A 675 -18.42 21.20 -3.28
N ALA A 676 -17.48 21.03 -4.21
CA ALA A 676 -16.62 22.13 -4.65
C ALA A 676 -17.35 23.17 -5.51
N ASP A 677 -18.33 22.74 -6.31
CA ASP A 677 -18.96 23.56 -7.35
C ASP A 677 -20.29 24.17 -6.91
N GLU A 678 -21.05 23.49 -6.05
CA GLU A 678 -22.38 23.90 -5.62
C GLU A 678 -22.38 24.36 -4.15
N ILE A 679 -21.84 23.52 -3.25
CA ILE A 679 -21.96 23.75 -1.81
C ILE A 679 -20.95 24.79 -1.30
N LEU A 680 -19.69 24.66 -1.71
CA LEU A 680 -18.59 25.48 -1.23
C LEU A 680 -18.78 26.97 -1.57
N PRO A 681 -19.28 27.38 -2.75
CA PRO A 681 -19.56 28.79 -3.04
C PRO A 681 -20.67 29.41 -2.17
N GLU A 682 -21.61 28.60 -1.68
CA GLU A 682 -22.82 29.05 -0.98
C GLU A 682 -23.01 28.38 0.39
N LEU A 683 -21.92 28.11 1.15
CA LEU A 683 -21.96 27.36 2.41
C LEU A 683 -23.11 27.75 3.37
N PRO A 684 -23.44 29.05 3.59
CA PRO A 684 -24.51 29.44 4.52
C PRO A 684 -25.92 29.04 4.09
N LEU A 685 -26.12 28.66 2.82
CA LEU A 685 -27.40 28.18 2.30
C LEU A 685 -27.59 26.67 2.47
N HIS A 686 -26.49 25.93 2.64
CA HIS A 686 -26.51 24.46 2.66
C HIS A 686 -26.36 23.84 4.04
N ALA A 687 -25.88 24.59 5.04
CA ALA A 687 -25.67 24.07 6.37
C ALA A 687 -25.89 25.13 7.46
N SER A 688 -26.25 24.65 8.64
CA SER A 688 -26.45 25.49 9.82
C SER A 688 -25.16 25.74 10.59
N TYR A 689 -24.22 24.79 10.51
CA TYR A 689 -22.95 24.85 11.23
C TYR A 689 -21.79 24.41 10.36
N ILE A 690 -20.60 24.87 10.74
CA ILE A 690 -19.34 24.33 10.26
C ILE A 690 -18.42 24.05 11.44
N LEU A 691 -17.76 22.90 11.41
CA LEU A 691 -16.80 22.49 12.42
C LEU A 691 -15.39 22.54 11.85
N LEU A 692 -14.55 23.40 12.43
CA LEU A 692 -13.20 23.65 11.95
C LEU A 692 -12.15 23.42 13.04
N PRO A 693 -11.06 22.70 12.74
CA PRO A 693 -9.88 22.69 13.61
C PRO A 693 -9.14 24.03 13.52
N GLU A 694 -8.20 24.25 14.42
CA GLU A 694 -7.27 25.38 14.39
C GLU A 694 -6.50 25.43 13.05
N PRO A 695 -6.42 26.60 12.38
CA PRO A 695 -5.80 26.77 11.07
C PRO A 695 -4.28 26.80 11.19
N THR A 696 -3.70 25.69 11.66
CA THR A 696 -2.27 25.46 11.53
C THR A 696 -1.88 25.46 10.05
N TYR A 697 -0.62 25.77 9.75
CA TYR A 697 -0.12 25.76 8.37
C TYR A 697 -0.47 24.47 7.63
N ASP A 698 -0.38 23.32 8.30
CA ASP A 698 -0.74 22.03 7.73
C ASP A 698 -2.22 21.92 7.40
N VAL A 699 -3.09 22.24 8.36
CA VAL A 699 -4.55 22.20 8.19
C VAL A 699 -5.01 23.15 7.09
N GLN A 700 -4.55 24.40 7.10
CA GLN A 700 -4.96 25.41 6.12
C GLN A 700 -4.51 25.05 4.70
N SER A 701 -3.32 24.46 4.54
CA SER A 701 -2.82 24.01 3.24
C SER A 701 -3.60 22.82 2.63
N ARG A 702 -4.36 22.09 3.45
CA ARG A 702 -5.18 20.95 3.01
C ARG A 702 -6.67 21.26 2.92
N SER A 703 -7.16 22.23 3.68
CA SER A 703 -8.57 22.58 3.74
C SER A 703 -9.00 23.49 2.60
N ILE A 704 -9.82 22.98 1.69
CA ILE A 704 -10.41 23.78 0.60
C ILE A 704 -11.35 24.87 1.12
N VAL A 705 -11.97 24.64 2.29
CA VAL A 705 -12.80 25.64 2.97
C VAL A 705 -11.95 26.81 3.45
N MET A 706 -10.88 26.54 4.21
CA MET A 706 -10.01 27.60 4.75
C MET A 706 -9.20 28.32 3.66
N GLN A 707 -8.96 27.67 2.52
CA GLN A 707 -8.33 28.30 1.36
C GLN A 707 -9.27 29.29 0.66
N ARG A 708 -10.57 28.97 0.56
CA ARG A 708 -11.56 29.85 -0.06
C ARG A 708 -11.98 30.99 0.87
N TYR A 709 -12.19 30.68 2.14
CA TYR A 709 -12.75 31.58 3.14
C TYR A 709 -11.70 31.96 4.18
N LEU A 710 -10.80 32.86 3.81
CA LEU A 710 -9.78 33.39 4.74
C LEU A 710 -10.45 34.08 5.93
N GLY A 711 -9.95 33.85 7.14
CA GLY A 711 -10.51 34.43 8.37
C GLY A 711 -11.77 33.72 8.89
N ILE A 712 -12.22 32.62 8.27
CA ILE A 712 -13.43 31.90 8.70
C ILE A 712 -13.29 31.35 10.11
N TRP A 713 -12.12 30.82 10.49
CA TRP A 713 -11.91 30.23 11.82
C TRP A 713 -11.96 31.28 12.94
N GLU A 714 -11.51 32.50 12.65
CA GLU A 714 -11.58 33.66 13.53
C GLU A 714 -13.00 34.25 13.62
N GLY A 715 -13.94 33.82 12.77
CA GLY A 715 -15.28 34.39 12.69
C GLY A 715 -15.31 35.79 12.07
N GLN A 716 -14.36 36.10 11.19
CA GLN A 716 -14.28 37.42 10.53
C GLN A 716 -15.30 37.59 9.39
N LEU A 717 -15.96 36.50 8.98
CA LEU A 717 -16.96 36.53 7.92
C LEU A 717 -18.32 36.92 8.50
N PRO A 718 -19.07 37.82 7.85
CA PRO A 718 -20.32 38.36 8.40
C PRO A 718 -21.42 37.30 8.58
N TRP A 719 -21.29 36.16 7.92
CA TRP A 719 -22.22 35.03 7.97
C TRP A 719 -21.71 33.87 8.85
N ALA A 720 -20.54 33.96 9.48
CA ALA A 720 -19.98 32.89 10.32
C ALA A 720 -19.73 33.38 11.76
N LYS A 721 -20.46 32.84 12.72
CA LYS A 721 -20.34 33.21 14.14
C LYS A 721 -19.84 32.04 14.97
N VAL A 722 -18.74 32.22 15.72
CA VAL A 722 -18.25 31.20 16.66
C VAL A 722 -19.28 31.02 17.78
N VAL A 723 -19.74 29.78 17.98
CA VAL A 723 -20.72 29.41 19.02
C VAL A 723 -20.05 28.64 20.15
N GLN A 724 -19.09 27.78 19.81
CA GLN A 724 -18.40 26.95 20.78
C GLN A 724 -16.95 26.73 20.36
N GLU A 725 -16.05 26.74 21.35
CA GLU A 725 -14.66 26.33 21.21
C GLU A 725 -14.43 25.07 22.05
N PHE A 726 -13.73 24.09 21.48
CA PHE A 726 -13.39 22.85 22.14
C PHE A 726 -11.87 22.81 22.41
N PRO A 727 -11.46 22.56 23.66
CA PRO A 727 -10.06 22.35 23.99
C PRO A 727 -9.59 20.96 23.50
N GLY A 728 -8.28 20.79 23.35
CA GLY A 728 -7.66 19.55 22.88
C GLY A 728 -6.20 19.78 22.50
N GLN A 729 -5.54 18.75 21.95
CA GLN A 729 -4.24 18.95 21.29
C GLN A 729 -4.39 19.92 20.11
N ARG A 730 -5.54 19.86 19.42
CA ARG A 730 -5.97 20.87 18.46
C ARG A 730 -7.19 21.58 19.01
N ARG A 731 -7.20 22.91 18.96
CA ARG A 731 -8.43 23.66 19.25
C ARG A 731 -9.41 23.46 18.11
N TRP A 732 -10.67 23.25 18.44
CA TRP A 732 -11.74 23.17 17.45
C TRP A 732 -12.76 24.27 17.69
N ARG A 733 -13.40 24.75 16.63
CA ARG A 733 -14.48 25.71 16.71
C ARG A 733 -15.69 25.22 15.93
N LEU A 734 -16.84 25.30 16.58
CA LEU A 734 -18.14 25.21 15.92
C LEU A 734 -18.62 26.62 15.62
N LEU A 735 -18.84 26.91 14.34
CA LEU A 735 -19.38 28.17 13.88
C LEU A 735 -20.79 27.96 13.36
N GLN A 736 -21.71 28.83 13.75
CA GLN A 736 -23.04 28.91 13.17
C GLN A 736 -22.99 29.73 11.90
N LEU A 737 -23.59 29.19 10.85
CA LEU A 737 -23.73 29.84 9.56
C LEU A 737 -25.08 30.56 9.54
N ILE A 738 -25.02 31.87 9.32
CA ILE A 738 -26.19 32.74 9.24
C ILE A 738 -26.40 33.04 7.77
N ALA A 739 -27.55 32.65 7.21
CA ALA A 739 -27.90 32.99 5.84
C ALA A 739 -27.75 34.50 5.63
N ALA A 740 -26.81 34.89 4.75
CA ALA A 740 -26.60 36.30 4.44
C ALA A 740 -27.89 36.89 3.86
N PRO A 741 -28.26 38.14 4.18
CA PRO A 741 -29.37 38.81 3.52
C PRO A 741 -29.15 38.76 2.01
N LYS A 742 -30.15 38.31 1.23
CA LYS A 742 -30.10 38.28 -0.24
C LYS A 742 -29.68 39.66 -0.76
N GLY A 743 -28.46 39.77 -1.28
CA GLY A 743 -27.93 41.02 -1.86
C GLY A 743 -26.44 41.32 -1.62
N LEU A 744 -25.76 40.63 -0.70
CA LEU A 744 -24.31 40.75 -0.53
C LEU A 744 -23.60 39.75 -1.44
N GLN A 745 -23.29 40.16 -2.67
CA GLN A 745 -22.20 39.52 -3.41
C GLN A 745 -20.91 39.64 -2.58
N PRO A 746 -20.06 38.60 -2.52
CA PRO A 746 -18.81 38.66 -1.79
C PRO A 746 -17.89 39.71 -2.40
N GLN A 747 -17.83 40.91 -1.80
CA GLN A 747 -16.74 41.84 -2.00
C GLN A 747 -15.48 41.21 -1.41
N GLY A 748 -14.74 40.52 -2.27
CA GLY A 748 -13.58 39.69 -1.95
C GLY A 748 -13.17 38.82 -3.13
N GLU A 749 -14.05 38.66 -4.14
CA GLU A 749 -13.67 38.10 -5.43
C GLU A 749 -12.70 39.04 -6.18
N GLN A 750 -11.53 38.49 -6.56
CA GLN A 750 -10.60 39.00 -7.59
C GLN A 750 -9.36 39.85 -7.22
N GLN A 751 -8.66 39.63 -6.10
CA GLN A 751 -7.25 40.08 -6.03
C GLN A 751 -6.18 39.03 -5.67
N GLY A 752 -6.53 37.77 -5.43
CA GLY A 752 -5.54 36.75 -5.03
C GLY A 752 -4.96 35.84 -6.12
N ILE A 753 -5.67 35.59 -7.23
CA ILE A 753 -5.44 34.34 -8.01
C ILE A 753 -4.69 34.54 -9.35
N ARG A 754 -4.43 35.78 -9.80
CA ARG A 754 -3.59 36.03 -11.00
C ARG A 754 -2.12 36.36 -10.71
N GLY A 755 -1.71 36.50 -9.45
CA GLY A 755 -0.32 36.84 -9.06
C GLY A 755 0.59 35.66 -8.74
N LEU A 756 0.04 34.47 -8.48
CA LEU A 756 0.81 33.29 -8.01
C LEU A 756 1.08 32.23 -9.09
N LEU A 757 0.60 32.46 -10.32
CA LEU A 757 0.87 31.64 -11.50
C LEU A 757 1.54 32.50 -12.59
N GLY A 758 2.68 33.10 -12.24
CA GLY A 758 3.60 33.76 -13.17
C GLY A 758 4.88 32.94 -13.34
N SER A 759 5.35 32.84 -14.59
CA SER A 759 6.58 32.21 -15.10
C SER A 759 7.88 32.39 -14.26
N PRO A 760 8.91 31.53 -14.47
CA PRO A 760 9.95 31.26 -13.48
C PRO A 760 11.07 32.28 -13.52
N THR A 761 11.09 33.25 -12.61
CA THR A 761 12.33 33.82 -12.06
C THR A 761 12.02 34.63 -10.80
N PRO A 762 12.54 34.27 -9.60
CA PRO A 762 12.48 35.17 -8.46
C PRO A 762 13.75 36.03 -8.42
N THR A 763 13.61 37.32 -8.68
CA THR A 763 14.58 38.32 -8.20
C THR A 763 14.23 38.60 -6.75
N LEU A 764 15.10 38.18 -5.83
CA LEU A 764 14.98 38.44 -4.40
C LEU A 764 15.30 39.91 -4.10
N THR A 765 14.35 40.64 -3.52
CA THR A 765 14.65 41.84 -2.72
C THR A 765 14.61 41.47 -1.24
N PRO A 766 15.67 41.74 -0.45
CA PRO A 766 15.71 41.37 0.96
C PRO A 766 14.86 42.33 1.80
N ILE A 767 14.02 41.78 2.68
CA ILE A 767 13.43 42.52 3.80
C ILE A 767 14.50 42.63 4.89
N ALA A 768 14.79 43.86 5.30
CA ALA A 768 15.79 44.18 6.30
C ALA A 768 15.40 43.63 7.69
N ILE A 769 16.27 42.81 8.26
CA ILE A 769 16.22 42.38 9.66
C ILE A 769 17.12 43.34 10.46
N ALA A 770 16.58 43.93 11.51
CA ALA A 770 17.33 44.76 12.45
C ALA A 770 18.38 43.90 13.19
N SER A 771 19.65 44.31 13.10
CA SER A 771 20.80 43.65 13.72
C SER A 771 20.77 43.72 15.25
N PRO A 772 21.11 42.65 15.97
CA PRO A 772 21.51 42.74 17.37
C PRO A 772 23.01 43.05 17.46
N THR A 773 23.32 44.14 18.15
CA THR A 773 24.68 44.63 18.42
C THR A 773 25.46 43.62 19.27
N ALA A 774 26.64 43.24 18.80
CA ALA A 774 27.58 42.39 19.50
C ALA A 774 28.37 43.19 20.56
N THR A 775 28.46 42.66 21.77
CA THR A 775 29.50 43.02 22.75
C THR A 775 30.23 41.75 23.17
N ALA A 776 31.52 41.68 22.79
CA ALA A 776 32.44 40.60 23.11
C ALA A 776 32.91 40.68 24.58
N PRO A 777 33.29 39.56 25.23
CA PRO A 777 34.06 39.60 26.46
C PRO A 777 35.55 39.39 26.18
N ALA A 778 36.36 40.33 26.67
CA ALA A 778 37.81 40.20 26.78
C ALA A 778 38.19 39.54 28.12
N THR A 779 39.20 38.70 28.06
CA THR A 779 39.92 38.03 29.16
C THR A 779 40.55 39.01 30.16
N ALA A 780 40.42 38.75 31.47
CA ALA A 780 41.42 39.13 32.48
C ALA A 780 41.34 38.22 33.72
N THR A 781 42.50 37.69 34.09
CA THR A 781 42.92 36.97 35.31
C THR A 781 42.81 37.81 36.60
N SER A 782 42.40 37.21 37.73
CA SER A 782 43.14 37.24 39.04
C SER A 782 42.35 36.62 40.22
N THR A 783 42.90 35.53 40.78
CA THR A 783 43.15 35.20 42.22
C THR A 783 42.16 35.49 43.36
N GLY A 784 41.98 34.47 44.22
CA GLY A 784 41.61 34.52 45.66
C GLY A 784 40.10 34.49 45.93
N THR A 785 39.50 33.75 46.87
CA THR A 785 39.98 33.10 48.09
C THR A 785 38.86 32.18 48.63
N ALA A 786 39.26 31.07 49.25
CA ALA A 786 38.58 30.21 50.25
C ALA A 786 37.04 30.28 50.53
N THR A 787 36.42 29.09 50.41
CA THR A 787 35.34 28.43 51.20
C THR A 787 35.24 28.78 52.72
N PRO A 788 34.20 28.35 53.52
CA PRO A 788 33.14 27.34 53.28
C PRO A 788 31.73 27.62 53.91
N THR A 789 30.87 26.57 53.89
CA THR A 789 29.72 26.25 54.80
C THR A 789 28.40 27.03 54.58
N SER A 790 27.19 26.46 54.61
CA SER A 790 26.63 25.18 55.09
C SER A 790 25.20 24.98 54.54
N THR A 791 24.81 23.72 54.28
CA THR A 791 23.43 23.17 54.22
C THR A 791 22.64 23.42 55.54
N PRO A 792 21.32 23.16 55.70
CA PRO A 792 20.50 22.11 55.05
C PRO A 792 19.00 22.39 54.73
N SER A 793 18.39 21.40 54.06
CA SER A 793 16.95 21.01 54.03
C SER A 793 15.96 22.01 53.42
N ARG A 794 15.17 21.64 52.40
CA ARG A 794 14.26 20.49 52.32
C ARG A 794 14.05 20.06 50.87
#